data_AF-A0A2L2XRY2-F1
#
_entry.id   AF-A0A2L2XRY2-F1
#
_cell.length_a   1.000
_cell.length_b   1.000
_cell.length_c   1.000
_cell.angle_alpha   90.00
_cell.angle_beta   90.00
_cell.angle_gamma   90.00
#
_symmetry.space_group_name_H-M   'P 1'
#
loop_
_entity.id
_entity.type
_entity.pdbx_description
1 polymer ?
#
loop_
_entity_poly.entity_id
_entity_poly.type
_entity_poly.pdbx_seq_one_letter_code
_entity_poly.pdbx_strand_id
1 'polypeptide(L)'
;MTSSLLPIIPVVDDILFNFAQSDGFWANLAIAFGTSYDVVKATQLRQQWHSRNFSQLPPIEVLSDEVLGTANGAYSSSTNKIYLSASFLNTASSATIINVILEEIGHYVDAQINQVDSAGDEGAIFAELVQGNSLDVATLEVLKAEDDSKIINLEGEAITVEQNGLIDPSNFTLNNSAQFWNSSVLRLTNDYWQSGSAFLTNTIALSNNTSFNSYFQFQITNSDGLGDDDGAGADGLVFIIQTIANNAGSVGGGIGYEGINKSLGIEFDTYYNSSLGDINGNHVGVDLNGDINSVIAQPVTNRLNNGNIWNAWVDYNGSTDVLEVRVSETNQRPTTPLLSYTVDLLSILGQSNAFIGFSSGTGAGTGIHDILDWEFNNTSSPIITLAVSPASVTEDSTPNLVYTFTRTTPTTSALTVNYTVGGTATFSTDYTQSGAASFTSTTGTVTFAAGSSTATVTVNPTADTTVESDETVILTLASGTGYTVGTTTPVTGTITNDDTSITLAVSPSSVTEDGTTNLVYTFTRSGVTTNPLTVNYTLGGTATLNTDYTRTGTTNTVTFAAGSATATVTVDPTADTIVESNETVILTLAAGTGYTVGTTTPVTGTITNDDTSVTLAVSPASVTEDGTTNLVYTFTRSGVTTNPLTVNYTLGGTATLNTDYTRTGTNNTVTFAAGSSTATVTVDPTADTIVESNETVILTLAAGTGYTIGTPNAATGTINNDDTSVTSQLSINDITVVEGKDNNAILTVTVDNPNPQPITFNYTTAPINATANVDYTSKTGTITIAANTSTATISIPILNDNLNEADEAFTVTLSNPVNATINPEGGIGEVIITDTWQSSITRTLPNNVENLRLIGTNNINGTGNAGDNNITGNSGNNQINGGAGIDTLIGGLGADIFIFQFGQSTISTSDHITDFAINSDKIDLLTQGGTAMNAPSSFSRAANSTVTTLQNLINQVFTDANGAITGNQGLGVNSAALVQVTTGAIAGTYLVINDSTAGFQSSNDLLINITGFTGTLPALGNIPVGNFFI
;
A
#
# COMPACT_ATOMS: atom_id res chain seq x y z
N MET A 1 -43.81 -23.13 46.08
CA MET A 1 -43.39 -24.44 46.64
C MET A 1 -42.69 -25.24 45.56
N THR A 2 -41.51 -25.76 45.86
CA THR A 2 -40.79 -26.76 45.05
C THR A 2 -41.49 -28.13 45.15
N SER A 3 -41.14 -29.06 44.25
CA SER A 3 -41.68 -30.43 44.27
C SER A 3 -41.28 -31.22 45.52
N SER A 4 -40.15 -30.88 46.16
CA SER A 4 -39.67 -31.49 47.40
C SER A 4 -40.49 -31.08 48.64
N LEU A 5 -41.01 -29.86 48.69
CA LEU A 5 -41.82 -29.36 49.81
C LEU A 5 -43.28 -29.84 49.77
N LEU A 6 -43.83 -30.11 48.58
CA LEU A 6 -45.24 -30.48 48.39
C LEU A 6 -45.72 -31.69 49.24
N PRO A 7 -44.93 -32.77 49.45
CA PRO A 7 -45.30 -33.84 50.38
C PRO A 7 -44.91 -33.59 51.85
N ILE A 8 -44.08 -32.57 52.14
CA ILE A 8 -43.53 -32.30 53.47
C ILE A 8 -44.44 -31.43 54.32
N ILE A 9 -44.98 -30.34 53.76
CA ILE A 9 -45.80 -29.37 54.54
C ILE A 9 -47.00 -30.03 55.27
N PRO A 10 -47.76 -30.97 54.68
CA PRO A 10 -48.85 -31.65 55.40
C PRO A 10 -48.39 -32.44 56.63
N VAL A 11 -47.12 -32.90 56.67
CA VAL A 11 -46.55 -33.61 57.82
C VAL A 11 -46.19 -32.64 58.94
N VAL A 12 -45.64 -31.47 58.60
CA VAL A 12 -45.39 -30.36 59.55
C VAL A 12 -46.70 -29.90 60.19
N ASP A 13 -47.75 -29.68 59.38
CA ASP A 13 -49.11 -29.35 59.84
C ASP A 13 -49.68 -30.42 60.79
N ASP A 14 -49.47 -31.71 60.49
CA ASP A 14 -49.90 -32.82 61.35
C ASP A 14 -49.15 -32.84 62.70
N ILE A 15 -47.84 -32.54 62.73
CA ILE A 15 -47.05 -32.43 63.96
C ILE A 15 -47.58 -31.29 64.83
N LEU A 16 -47.78 -30.10 64.26
CA LEU A 16 -48.31 -28.93 64.98
C LEU A 16 -49.74 -29.15 65.48
N PHE A 17 -50.61 -29.81 64.70
CA PHE A 17 -51.96 -30.21 65.11
C PHE A 17 -51.93 -31.14 66.32
N ASN A 18 -51.05 -32.15 66.31
CA ASN A 18 -50.92 -33.12 67.41
C ASN A 18 -50.34 -32.47 68.66
N PHE A 19 -49.30 -31.63 68.52
CA PHE A 19 -48.72 -30.89 69.64
C PHE A 19 -49.74 -29.95 70.30
N ALA A 20 -50.54 -29.22 69.53
CA ALA A 20 -51.60 -28.34 70.04
C ALA A 20 -52.69 -29.08 70.84
N GLN A 21 -52.88 -30.38 70.62
CA GLN A 21 -53.79 -31.23 71.40
C GLN A 21 -53.14 -31.87 72.63
N SER A 22 -51.80 -31.87 72.72
CA SER A 22 -51.09 -32.52 73.83
C SER A 22 -51.38 -31.88 75.19
N ASP A 23 -51.41 -32.70 76.23
CA ASP A 23 -51.47 -32.23 77.63
C ASP A 23 -50.19 -31.48 78.03
N GLY A 24 -49.06 -31.78 77.36
CA GLY A 24 -47.74 -31.18 77.60
C GLY A 24 -47.50 -29.82 76.95
N PHE A 25 -48.38 -29.35 76.05
CA PHE A 25 -48.21 -28.12 75.26
C PHE A 25 -47.65 -26.92 76.05
N TRP A 26 -48.28 -26.60 77.19
CA TRP A 26 -47.89 -25.45 78.02
C TRP A 26 -46.55 -25.62 78.74
N ALA A 27 -46.17 -26.87 79.05
CA ALA A 27 -44.88 -27.16 79.67
C ALA A 27 -43.75 -27.07 78.64
N ASN A 28 -43.95 -27.59 77.43
CA ASN A 28 -42.94 -27.54 76.37
C ASN A 28 -42.70 -26.11 75.87
N LEU A 29 -43.75 -25.31 75.68
CA LEU A 29 -43.61 -23.86 75.41
C LEU A 29 -42.80 -23.15 76.52
N ALA A 30 -42.98 -23.56 77.79
CA ALA A 30 -42.24 -22.97 78.90
C ALA A 30 -40.76 -23.41 78.98
N ILE A 31 -40.39 -24.52 78.33
CA ILE A 31 -38.99 -24.99 78.24
C ILE A 31 -38.25 -24.26 77.11
N ALA A 32 -38.87 -24.11 75.94
CA ALA A 32 -38.30 -23.35 74.82
C ALA A 32 -38.26 -21.84 75.14
N PHE A 33 -39.44 -21.23 75.31
CA PHE A 33 -39.66 -19.78 75.29
C PHE A 33 -39.77 -19.12 76.68
N GLY A 34 -39.36 -19.85 77.72
CA GLY A 34 -39.48 -19.41 79.12
C GLY A 34 -40.93 -19.29 79.62
N THR A 35 -41.12 -18.80 80.86
CA THR A 35 -42.43 -18.82 81.55
C THR A 35 -43.23 -17.51 81.50
N SER A 36 -42.75 -16.49 80.78
CA SER A 36 -43.28 -15.11 80.84
C SER A 36 -43.92 -14.60 79.53
N TYR A 37 -44.24 -15.49 78.60
CA TYR A 37 -44.86 -15.15 77.30
C TYR A 37 -46.35 -14.74 77.39
N ASP A 38 -46.87 -14.13 76.33
CA ASP A 38 -48.29 -13.79 76.17
C ASP A 38 -49.15 -15.07 75.99
N VAL A 39 -49.66 -15.57 77.12
CA VAL A 39 -50.53 -16.75 77.20
C VAL A 39 -51.81 -16.58 76.38
N VAL A 40 -52.29 -15.35 76.11
CA VAL A 40 -53.50 -15.14 75.28
C VAL A 40 -53.18 -15.40 73.81
N LYS A 41 -52.08 -14.85 73.29
CA LYS A 41 -51.61 -15.15 71.93
C LYS A 41 -51.25 -16.63 71.76
N ALA A 42 -50.52 -17.21 72.72
CA ALA A 42 -50.20 -18.64 72.70
C ALA A 42 -51.47 -19.51 72.73
N THR A 43 -52.53 -19.10 73.43
CA THR A 43 -53.84 -19.79 73.41
C THR A 43 -54.51 -19.67 72.04
N GLN A 44 -54.40 -18.52 71.36
CA GLN A 44 -54.96 -18.34 70.02
C GLN A 44 -54.23 -19.19 68.97
N LEU A 45 -52.90 -19.20 68.96
CA LEU A 45 -52.09 -20.09 68.12
C LEU A 45 -52.46 -21.57 68.35
N ARG A 46 -52.53 -21.99 69.62
CA ARG A 46 -52.97 -23.34 70.00
C ARG A 46 -54.35 -23.68 69.44
N GLN A 47 -55.33 -22.77 69.58
CA GLN A 47 -56.69 -22.99 69.06
C GLN A 47 -56.73 -23.08 67.52
N GLN A 48 -55.95 -22.26 66.83
CA GLN A 48 -55.84 -22.29 65.37
C GLN A 48 -55.26 -23.63 64.89
N TRP A 49 -54.10 -24.05 65.41
CA TRP A 49 -53.50 -25.33 65.08
C TRP A 49 -54.39 -26.53 65.45
N HIS A 50 -55.03 -26.50 66.62
CA HIS A 50 -56.01 -27.53 67.02
C HIS A 50 -57.24 -27.57 66.07
N SER A 51 -57.58 -26.47 65.40
CA SER A 51 -58.62 -26.45 64.36
C SER A 51 -58.12 -26.84 62.95
N ARG A 52 -56.84 -27.21 62.81
CA ARG A 52 -56.12 -27.38 61.53
C ARG A 52 -56.14 -26.13 60.64
N ASN A 53 -56.15 -24.96 61.29
CA ASN A 53 -55.90 -23.71 60.62
C ASN A 53 -54.43 -23.33 60.79
N PHE A 54 -53.70 -23.32 59.68
CA PHE A 54 -52.28 -22.98 59.58
C PHE A 54 -52.03 -21.76 58.71
N SER A 55 -53.08 -21.03 58.28
CA SER A 55 -52.96 -19.87 57.39
C SER A 55 -52.19 -18.68 57.98
N GLN A 56 -51.92 -18.72 59.29
CA GLN A 56 -51.11 -17.75 60.03
C GLN A 56 -49.61 -18.07 60.00
N LEU A 57 -49.20 -19.30 59.65
CA LEU A 57 -47.78 -19.65 59.55
C LEU A 57 -47.11 -18.86 58.41
N PRO A 58 -45.84 -18.45 58.57
CA PRO A 58 -45.10 -17.78 57.51
C PRO A 58 -45.06 -18.61 56.21
N PRO A 59 -45.20 -17.98 55.03
CA PRO A 59 -44.96 -18.69 53.77
C PRO A 59 -43.47 -19.01 53.63
N ILE A 60 -43.19 -20.22 53.13
CA ILE A 60 -41.83 -20.69 52.86
C ILE A 60 -41.38 -20.26 51.47
N GLU A 61 -40.22 -19.62 51.40
CA GLU A 61 -39.51 -19.23 50.20
C GLU A 61 -38.16 -19.97 50.10
N VAL A 62 -37.72 -20.26 48.88
CA VAL A 62 -36.49 -21.05 48.64
C VAL A 62 -35.49 -20.15 47.93
N LEU A 63 -34.35 -19.93 48.57
CA LEU A 63 -33.28 -19.05 48.08
C LEU A 63 -32.04 -19.86 47.67
N SER A 64 -31.20 -19.30 46.81
CA SER A 64 -29.90 -19.91 46.52
C SER A 64 -28.94 -19.76 47.71
N ASP A 65 -27.98 -20.67 47.79
CA ASP A 65 -26.93 -20.68 48.82
C ASP A 65 -26.00 -19.45 48.67
N GLU A 66 -25.96 -18.82 47.50
CA GLU A 66 -25.30 -17.53 47.27
C GLU A 66 -25.91 -16.40 48.13
N VAL A 67 -27.16 -16.57 48.59
CA VAL A 67 -27.93 -15.58 49.35
C VAL A 67 -28.03 -15.98 50.82
N LEU A 68 -28.37 -17.24 51.11
CA LEU A 68 -28.40 -17.77 52.48
C LEU A 68 -27.02 -18.16 53.03
N GLY A 69 -25.97 -18.13 52.22
CA GLY A 69 -24.65 -18.64 52.58
C GLY A 69 -24.69 -20.13 52.89
N THR A 70 -24.10 -20.51 54.02
CA THR A 70 -24.10 -21.88 54.55
C THR A 70 -25.33 -22.22 55.38
N ALA A 71 -26.28 -21.30 55.58
CA ALA A 71 -27.48 -21.53 56.39
C ALA A 71 -28.50 -22.41 55.65
N ASN A 72 -29.05 -23.40 56.36
CA ASN A 72 -30.06 -24.32 55.81
C ASN A 72 -31.47 -23.71 55.81
N GLY A 73 -31.77 -22.88 56.81
CA GLY A 73 -33.02 -22.14 56.97
C GLY A 73 -32.78 -20.75 57.58
N ALA A 74 -33.83 -19.93 57.58
CA ALA A 74 -33.95 -18.74 58.44
C ALA A 74 -35.39 -18.19 58.48
N TYR A 75 -35.86 -17.76 59.67
CA TYR A 75 -37.09 -16.99 59.84
C TYR A 75 -36.81 -15.49 59.94
N SER A 76 -37.49 -14.69 59.11
CA SER A 76 -37.49 -13.23 59.21
C SER A 76 -38.77 -12.73 59.86
N SER A 77 -38.64 -12.09 61.02
CA SER A 77 -39.76 -11.43 61.70
C SER A 77 -40.24 -10.14 61.02
N SER A 78 -39.39 -9.49 60.22
CA SER A 78 -39.73 -8.25 59.52
C SER A 78 -40.51 -8.50 58.23
N THR A 79 -40.15 -9.52 57.45
CA THR A 79 -40.91 -9.94 56.26
C THR A 79 -42.01 -10.97 56.58
N ASN A 80 -41.95 -11.57 57.78
CA ASN A 80 -42.78 -12.70 58.23
C ASN A 80 -42.77 -13.85 57.21
N LYS A 81 -41.56 -14.32 56.87
CA LYS A 81 -41.30 -15.45 55.96
C LYS A 81 -40.30 -16.42 56.57
N ILE A 82 -40.38 -17.68 56.14
CA ILE A 82 -39.34 -18.68 56.36
C ILE A 82 -38.60 -18.86 55.04
N TYR A 83 -37.27 -18.82 55.08
CA TYR A 83 -36.39 -19.05 53.94
C TYR A 83 -35.68 -20.39 54.12
N LEU A 84 -35.49 -21.14 53.03
CA LEU A 84 -34.74 -22.40 53.03
C LEU A 84 -33.73 -22.41 51.88
N SER A 85 -32.55 -23.01 52.11
CA SER A 85 -31.54 -23.19 51.07
C SER A 85 -32.03 -24.15 49.98
N ALA A 86 -31.78 -23.77 48.73
CA ALA A 86 -32.07 -24.58 47.57
C ALA A 86 -31.25 -25.87 47.53
N SER A 87 -29.95 -25.86 47.91
CA SER A 87 -29.18 -27.11 47.95
C SER A 87 -29.56 -27.99 49.13
N PHE A 88 -29.84 -27.40 50.30
CA PHE A 88 -30.38 -28.13 51.46
C PHE A 88 -31.64 -28.91 51.07
N LEU A 89 -32.64 -28.26 50.45
CA LEU A 89 -33.86 -28.92 49.99
C LEU A 89 -33.68 -29.98 48.89
N ASN A 90 -32.54 -29.99 48.21
CA ASN A 90 -32.22 -30.98 47.17
C ASN A 90 -31.37 -32.15 47.69
N THR A 91 -30.75 -32.02 48.86
CA THR A 91 -29.76 -32.98 49.40
C THR A 91 -30.16 -33.59 50.73
N ALA A 92 -30.88 -32.84 51.58
CA ALA A 92 -31.27 -33.27 52.91
C ALA A 92 -32.43 -34.27 52.89
N SER A 93 -32.51 -35.09 53.95
CA SER A 93 -33.62 -36.03 54.12
C SER A 93 -34.91 -35.29 54.47
N SER A 94 -36.08 -35.85 54.13
CA SER A 94 -37.36 -35.24 54.50
C SER A 94 -37.52 -35.03 56.01
N ALA A 95 -36.90 -35.87 56.85
CA ALA A 95 -36.91 -35.68 58.30
C ALA A 95 -36.07 -34.47 58.72
N THR A 96 -34.88 -34.29 58.12
CA THR A 96 -34.01 -33.12 58.34
C THR A 96 -34.69 -31.83 57.90
N ILE A 97 -35.38 -31.85 56.74
CA ILE A 97 -36.13 -30.70 56.23
C ILE A 97 -37.34 -30.38 57.14
N ILE A 98 -38.03 -31.40 57.67
CA ILE A 98 -39.10 -31.20 58.66
C ILE A 98 -38.55 -30.54 59.93
N ASN A 99 -37.37 -30.96 60.41
CA ASN A 99 -36.77 -30.39 61.62
C ASN A 99 -36.49 -28.89 61.46
N VAL A 100 -35.74 -28.52 60.40
CA VAL A 100 -35.43 -27.12 60.11
C VAL A 100 -36.72 -26.30 59.93
N ILE A 101 -37.74 -26.80 59.22
CA ILE A 101 -39.01 -26.06 59.12
C ILE A 101 -39.69 -25.86 60.48
N LEU A 102 -39.63 -26.83 61.39
CA LEU A 102 -40.20 -26.70 62.74
C LEU A 102 -39.39 -25.74 63.64
N GLU A 103 -38.08 -25.68 63.44
CA GLU A 103 -37.10 -24.79 64.07
C GLU A 103 -37.36 -23.33 63.68
N GLU A 104 -37.51 -23.05 62.38
CA GLU A 104 -37.92 -21.72 61.90
C GLU A 104 -39.35 -21.33 62.34
N ILE A 105 -40.24 -22.31 62.52
CA ILE A 105 -41.56 -22.08 63.12
C ILE A 105 -41.44 -21.79 64.63
N GLY A 106 -40.39 -22.29 65.30
CA GLY A 106 -40.05 -21.96 66.68
C GLY A 106 -39.74 -20.48 66.85
N HIS A 107 -38.80 -19.94 66.07
CA HIS A 107 -38.49 -18.51 66.04
C HIS A 107 -39.71 -17.65 65.67
N TYR A 108 -40.55 -18.10 64.72
CA TYR A 108 -41.84 -17.44 64.45
C TYR A 108 -42.75 -17.40 65.68
N VAL A 109 -42.89 -18.51 66.40
CA VAL A 109 -43.72 -18.59 67.60
C VAL A 109 -43.20 -17.65 68.67
N ASP A 110 -41.89 -17.62 68.93
CA ASP A 110 -41.31 -16.74 69.95
C ASP A 110 -41.58 -15.27 69.63
N ALA A 111 -41.28 -14.86 68.39
CA ALA A 111 -41.58 -13.52 67.89
C ALA A 111 -43.07 -13.12 67.95
N GLN A 112 -44.00 -14.09 68.01
CA GLN A 112 -45.41 -13.79 68.28
C GLN A 112 -45.73 -13.65 69.77
N ILE A 113 -45.21 -14.52 70.64
CA ILE A 113 -45.68 -14.65 72.04
C ILE A 113 -44.81 -13.88 73.04
N ASN A 114 -43.53 -13.67 72.74
CA ASN A 114 -42.60 -12.86 73.52
C ASN A 114 -42.41 -11.47 72.88
N GLN A 115 -41.89 -10.51 73.67
CA GLN A 115 -41.58 -9.13 73.21
C GLN A 115 -40.07 -8.86 73.10
N VAL A 116 -39.27 -9.78 73.62
CA VAL A 116 -37.81 -9.81 73.59
C VAL A 116 -37.51 -11.27 73.28
N ASP A 117 -36.60 -11.52 72.34
CA ASP A 117 -36.18 -12.88 71.98
C ASP A 117 -35.79 -13.69 73.22
N SER A 118 -36.09 -14.98 73.14
CA SER A 118 -35.51 -15.99 74.01
C SER A 118 -33.99 -16.05 73.81
N ALA A 119 -33.28 -16.63 74.77
CA ALA A 119 -31.82 -16.67 74.75
C ALA A 119 -31.31 -18.07 74.40
N GLY A 120 -30.37 -18.11 73.46
CA GLY A 120 -29.90 -19.31 72.79
C GLY A 120 -30.80 -19.68 71.60
N ASP A 121 -30.54 -20.82 70.97
CA ASP A 121 -31.37 -21.34 69.87
C ASP A 121 -32.70 -21.92 70.41
N GLU A 122 -33.73 -21.07 70.57
CA GLU A 122 -35.06 -21.54 70.95
C GLU A 122 -35.80 -22.26 69.81
N GLY A 123 -35.35 -22.08 68.57
CA GLY A 123 -35.89 -22.73 67.38
C GLY A 123 -35.68 -24.24 67.43
N ALA A 124 -34.44 -24.71 67.53
CA ALA A 124 -34.12 -26.13 67.59
C ALA A 124 -34.67 -26.78 68.86
N ILE A 125 -34.66 -26.06 69.99
CA ILE A 125 -35.30 -26.52 71.23
C ILE A 125 -36.81 -26.75 70.99
N PHE A 126 -37.50 -25.84 70.29
CA PHE A 126 -38.90 -26.02 69.94
C PHE A 126 -39.12 -27.18 68.96
N ALA A 127 -38.28 -27.33 67.93
CA ALA A 127 -38.37 -28.39 66.92
C ALA A 127 -38.28 -29.80 67.52
N GLU A 128 -37.43 -30.00 68.52
CA GLU A 128 -37.34 -31.27 69.25
C GLU A 128 -38.58 -31.51 70.14
N LEU A 129 -39.00 -30.49 70.91
CA LEU A 129 -40.11 -30.60 71.85
C LEU A 129 -41.49 -30.70 71.18
N VAL A 130 -41.69 -30.11 70.01
CA VAL A 130 -42.95 -30.15 69.24
C VAL A 130 -43.16 -31.53 68.60
N GLN A 131 -42.08 -32.23 68.25
CA GLN A 131 -42.10 -33.62 67.79
C GLN A 131 -42.27 -34.63 68.94
N GLY A 132 -42.18 -34.17 70.19
CA GLY A 132 -42.37 -34.98 71.40
C GLY A 132 -41.08 -35.63 71.93
N ASN A 133 -39.92 -35.21 71.45
CA ASN A 133 -38.63 -35.66 71.98
C ASN A 133 -38.36 -35.01 73.36
N SER A 134 -37.50 -35.62 74.17
CA SER A 134 -37.10 -35.10 75.47
C SER A 134 -35.61 -34.76 75.47
N LEU A 135 -35.30 -33.47 75.60
CA LEU A 135 -33.92 -33.00 75.76
C LEU A 135 -33.42 -33.27 77.18
N ASP A 136 -32.18 -33.73 77.31
CA ASP A 136 -31.50 -33.79 78.61
C ASP A 136 -30.91 -32.43 79.00
N VAL A 137 -30.49 -32.31 80.26
CA VAL A 137 -30.04 -31.02 80.82
C VAL A 137 -28.77 -30.51 80.14
N ALA A 138 -27.87 -31.40 79.71
CA ALA A 138 -26.60 -30.98 79.11
C ALA A 138 -26.81 -30.47 77.68
N THR A 139 -27.61 -31.15 76.87
CA THR A 139 -27.98 -30.68 75.52
C THR A 139 -28.77 -29.38 75.60
N LEU A 140 -29.70 -29.26 76.56
CA LEU A 140 -30.48 -28.04 76.77
C LEU A 140 -29.64 -26.85 77.26
N GLU A 141 -28.55 -27.09 78.00
CA GLU A 141 -27.61 -26.01 78.40
C GLU A 141 -26.69 -25.57 77.25
N VAL A 142 -26.34 -26.45 76.30
CA VAL A 142 -25.57 -26.08 75.10
C VAL A 142 -26.42 -25.23 74.15
N LEU A 143 -27.62 -25.69 73.78
CA LEU A 143 -28.50 -24.95 72.87
C LEU A 143 -28.92 -23.59 73.46
N LYS A 144 -29.02 -23.47 74.80
CA LYS A 144 -29.29 -22.19 75.48
C LYS A 144 -28.07 -21.26 75.61
N ALA A 145 -26.94 -21.62 75.03
CA ALA A 145 -25.70 -20.84 75.01
C ALA A 145 -25.13 -20.64 73.60
N GLU A 146 -25.77 -21.20 72.58
CA GLU A 146 -25.47 -21.04 71.15
C GLU A 146 -26.32 -19.88 70.62
N ASP A 147 -25.67 -18.83 70.11
CA ASP A 147 -26.25 -17.51 69.74
C ASP A 147 -25.38 -16.92 68.61
N ASP A 148 -25.09 -17.74 67.57
CA ASP A 148 -24.14 -17.44 66.48
C ASP A 148 -24.84 -16.89 65.23
N SER A 149 -25.60 -15.83 65.46
CA SER A 149 -26.36 -15.13 64.44
C SER A 149 -25.53 -14.20 63.52
N LYS A 150 -25.85 -14.22 62.22
CA LYS A 150 -25.22 -13.47 61.14
C LYS A 150 -26.28 -12.73 60.33
N ILE A 151 -26.01 -11.47 59.95
CA ILE A 151 -26.94 -10.70 59.13
C ILE A 151 -26.59 -10.86 57.64
N ILE A 152 -27.52 -11.40 56.85
CA ILE A 152 -27.50 -11.35 55.38
C ILE A 152 -28.39 -10.20 54.89
N ASN A 153 -28.08 -9.62 53.73
CA ASN A 153 -28.90 -8.57 53.12
C ASN A 153 -29.69 -9.16 51.95
N LEU A 154 -31.01 -9.34 52.13
CA LEU A 154 -31.92 -9.79 51.10
C LEU A 154 -32.68 -8.58 50.52
N GLU A 155 -32.45 -8.27 49.24
CA GLU A 155 -33.11 -7.15 48.54
C GLU A 155 -32.98 -5.76 49.22
N GLY A 156 -31.99 -5.59 50.11
CA GLY A 156 -31.76 -4.38 50.88
C GLY A 156 -32.33 -4.40 52.31
N GLU A 157 -32.95 -5.50 52.71
CA GLU A 157 -33.42 -5.74 54.08
C GLU A 157 -32.47 -6.69 54.82
N ALA A 158 -32.15 -6.35 56.07
CA ALA A 158 -31.25 -7.10 56.92
C ALA A 158 -31.99 -8.27 57.59
N ILE A 159 -31.62 -9.50 57.26
CA ILE A 159 -32.20 -10.72 57.80
C ILE A 159 -31.14 -11.45 58.62
N THR A 160 -31.48 -11.79 59.86
CA THR A 160 -30.66 -12.60 60.75
C THR A 160 -30.79 -14.07 60.39
N VAL A 161 -29.65 -14.79 60.26
CA VAL A 161 -29.53 -16.23 59.98
C VAL A 161 -28.38 -16.80 60.80
N GLU A 162 -28.47 -18.01 61.32
CA GLU A 162 -27.40 -18.58 62.18
C GLU A 162 -26.40 -19.40 61.33
N GLN A 163 -25.09 -19.26 61.58
CA GLN A 163 -24.02 -19.86 60.76
C GLN A 163 -22.72 -20.18 61.52
N ASN A 164 -22.36 -21.47 61.53
CA ASN A 164 -21.06 -21.99 61.97
C ASN A 164 -19.87 -21.62 61.05
N GLY A 165 -18.67 -21.44 61.62
CA GLY A 165 -17.39 -21.21 60.92
C GLY A 165 -16.28 -22.24 61.29
N LEU A 166 -15.02 -22.15 60.84
CA LEU A 166 -14.30 -21.25 59.93
C LEU A 166 -13.08 -22.01 59.35
N ILE A 167 -12.66 -21.73 58.09
CA ILE A 167 -11.58 -22.40 57.30
C ILE A 167 -11.45 -23.93 57.55
N ASP A 168 -12.03 -24.75 56.66
CA ASP A 168 -11.89 -26.22 56.72
C ASP A 168 -10.47 -26.69 56.29
N PRO A 169 -9.69 -27.36 57.17
CA PRO A 169 -8.37 -27.89 56.86
C PRO A 169 -8.31 -28.89 55.70
N SER A 170 -9.41 -29.60 55.40
CA SER A 170 -9.47 -30.62 54.37
C SER A 170 -9.34 -30.06 52.93
N ASN A 171 -9.61 -28.76 52.77
CA ASN A 171 -9.57 -28.08 51.48
C ASN A 171 -8.16 -27.58 51.08
N PHE A 172 -7.13 -27.78 51.92
CA PHE A 172 -5.78 -27.22 51.68
C PHE A 172 -4.70 -28.29 51.50
N THR A 173 -3.81 -28.02 50.54
CA THR A 173 -2.49 -28.66 50.40
C THR A 173 -1.45 -27.78 51.08
N LEU A 174 -0.96 -28.21 52.24
CA LEU A 174 0.03 -27.51 53.05
C LEU A 174 1.45 -27.96 52.72
N ASN A 175 2.38 -27.00 52.63
CA ASN A 175 3.75 -27.22 52.17
C ASN A 175 4.75 -26.55 53.13
N ASN A 176 5.91 -27.19 53.31
CA ASN A 176 6.97 -26.79 54.23
C ASN A 176 6.49 -26.55 55.68
N SER A 177 6.57 -25.32 56.23
CA SER A 177 6.21 -25.01 57.62
C SER A 177 4.71 -24.79 57.88
N ALA A 178 3.87 -24.75 56.83
CA ALA A 178 2.46 -24.42 56.96
C ALA A 178 1.67 -25.51 57.72
N GLN A 179 0.84 -25.10 58.68
CA GLN A 179 0.07 -25.97 59.57
C GLN A 179 -1.23 -25.28 60.04
N PHE A 180 -2.24 -26.07 60.40
CA PHE A 180 -3.41 -25.54 61.12
C PHE A 180 -3.15 -25.49 62.62
N TRP A 181 -3.33 -24.32 63.22
CA TRP A 181 -3.28 -24.07 64.65
C TRP A 181 -4.71 -23.95 65.20
N ASN A 182 -4.96 -24.59 66.35
CA ASN A 182 -6.28 -24.64 67.00
C ASN A 182 -7.46 -25.04 66.09
N SER A 183 -7.20 -25.88 65.08
CA SER A 183 -8.15 -26.41 64.09
C SER A 183 -8.77 -25.42 63.10
N SER A 184 -8.61 -24.10 63.26
CA SER A 184 -9.25 -23.07 62.43
C SER A 184 -8.33 -21.95 61.93
N VAL A 185 -7.11 -21.80 62.47
CA VAL A 185 -6.14 -20.79 62.02
C VAL A 185 -5.10 -21.43 61.12
N LEU A 186 -4.93 -20.91 59.90
CA LEU A 186 -3.93 -21.38 58.96
C LEU A 186 -2.62 -20.60 59.17
N ARG A 187 -1.63 -21.24 59.79
CA ARG A 187 -0.32 -20.67 60.12
C ARG A 187 0.71 -21.08 59.08
N LEU A 188 1.29 -20.12 58.36
CA LEU A 188 2.23 -20.40 57.26
C LEU A 188 3.68 -20.62 57.77
N THR A 189 4.11 -19.79 58.71
CA THR A 189 5.47 -19.76 59.29
C THR A 189 5.37 -19.42 60.78
N ASN A 190 6.35 -19.84 61.57
CA ASN A 190 6.35 -19.61 63.02
C ASN A 190 7.73 -19.65 63.72
N ASP A 191 8.83 -19.77 62.96
CA ASP A 191 10.21 -19.85 63.45
C ASP A 191 11.16 -19.16 62.46
N TYR A 192 12.44 -19.05 62.81
CA TYR A 192 13.48 -18.45 61.96
C TYR A 192 13.76 -19.28 60.70
N TRP A 193 14.13 -18.62 59.59
CA TRP A 193 14.59 -19.25 58.35
C TRP A 193 13.63 -20.30 57.75
N GLN A 194 12.32 -20.04 57.81
CA GLN A 194 11.27 -20.87 57.25
C GLN A 194 10.68 -20.28 55.96
N SER A 195 10.08 -21.13 55.15
CA SER A 195 9.00 -20.75 54.24
C SER A 195 7.89 -21.77 54.36
N GLY A 196 6.65 -21.35 54.13
CA GLY A 196 5.48 -22.22 54.20
C GLY A 196 4.36 -21.68 53.32
N SER A 197 3.67 -22.59 52.64
CA SER A 197 2.61 -22.24 51.71
C SER A 197 1.42 -23.20 51.81
N ALA A 198 0.24 -22.70 51.47
CA ALA A 198 -1.01 -23.42 51.59
C ALA A 198 -1.93 -23.05 50.43
N PHE A 199 -2.31 -24.04 49.62
CA PHE A 199 -3.12 -23.84 48.41
C PHE A 199 -4.38 -24.70 48.46
N LEU A 200 -5.48 -24.25 47.85
CA LEU A 200 -6.68 -25.08 47.68
C LEU A 200 -6.33 -26.37 46.93
N THR A 201 -6.91 -27.49 47.38
CA THR A 201 -6.70 -28.83 46.77
C THR A 201 -7.24 -28.90 45.34
N ASN A 202 -8.32 -28.19 45.04
CA ASN A 202 -8.91 -28.10 43.71
C ASN A 202 -8.39 -26.87 42.95
N THR A 203 -8.02 -27.04 41.68
CA THR A 203 -7.75 -25.91 40.79
C THR A 203 -9.03 -25.20 40.39
N ILE A 204 -8.98 -23.89 40.22
CA ILE A 204 -10.03 -23.13 39.55
C ILE A 204 -9.81 -23.11 38.03
N ALA A 205 -10.91 -23.16 37.27
CA ALA A 205 -10.88 -23.00 35.82
C ALA A 205 -10.85 -21.51 35.44
N LEU A 206 -9.78 -21.09 34.78
CA LEU A 206 -9.57 -19.77 34.22
C LEU A 206 -9.86 -19.77 32.71
N SER A 207 -10.68 -18.81 32.30
CA SER A 207 -10.97 -18.44 30.92
C SER A 207 -10.66 -16.96 30.74
N ASN A 208 -10.58 -16.47 29.50
CA ASN A 208 -10.28 -15.07 29.21
C ASN A 208 -11.23 -14.07 29.91
N ASN A 209 -12.44 -14.49 30.29
CA ASN A 209 -13.42 -13.63 30.98
C ASN A 209 -13.64 -14.03 32.45
N THR A 210 -12.82 -14.93 33.02
CA THR A 210 -13.00 -15.36 34.42
C THR A 210 -12.62 -14.21 35.34
N SER A 211 -13.63 -13.59 35.95
CA SER A 211 -13.45 -12.67 37.07
C SER A 211 -13.51 -13.42 38.40
N PHE A 212 -12.72 -12.97 39.37
CA PHE A 212 -12.76 -13.48 40.73
C PHE A 212 -12.65 -12.36 41.77
N ASN A 213 -13.07 -12.67 42.99
CA ASN A 213 -12.77 -11.89 44.17
C ASN A 213 -12.26 -12.81 45.28
N SER A 214 -11.35 -12.29 46.09
CA SER A 214 -10.77 -12.94 47.26
C SER A 214 -10.85 -11.96 48.43
N TYR A 215 -11.33 -12.41 49.58
CA TYR A 215 -11.32 -11.65 50.83
C TYR A 215 -10.69 -12.52 51.92
N PHE A 216 -9.69 -12.00 52.64
CA PHE A 216 -9.09 -12.73 53.74
C PHE A 216 -8.70 -11.83 54.91
N GLN A 217 -8.72 -12.42 56.11
CA GLN A 217 -8.15 -11.84 57.31
C GLN A 217 -6.81 -12.48 57.61
N PHE A 218 -5.80 -11.66 57.87
CA PHE A 218 -4.47 -12.13 58.25
C PHE A 218 -3.91 -11.35 59.44
N GLN A 219 -2.97 -11.96 60.15
CA GLN A 219 -2.28 -11.36 61.29
C GLN A 219 -0.80 -11.72 61.20
N ILE A 220 0.07 -10.71 61.32
CA ILE A 220 1.53 -10.91 61.39
C ILE A 220 1.99 -10.49 62.79
N THR A 221 2.57 -11.44 63.51
CA THR A 221 3.02 -11.28 64.91
C THR A 221 4.45 -11.80 65.06
N ASN A 222 5.06 -11.65 66.24
CA ASN A 222 6.40 -12.20 66.51
C ASN A 222 6.44 -13.02 67.80
N SER A 223 7.60 -13.61 68.11
CA SER A 223 7.78 -14.47 69.29
C SER A 223 7.70 -13.74 70.64
N ASP A 224 7.82 -12.41 70.65
CA ASP A 224 7.80 -11.57 71.84
C ASP A 224 6.42 -10.91 72.09
N GLY A 225 5.51 -10.88 71.10
CA GLY A 225 4.10 -10.57 71.29
C GLY A 225 3.37 -9.92 70.10
N LEU A 226 2.18 -9.36 70.40
CA LEU A 226 1.33 -8.63 69.45
C LEU A 226 1.79 -7.16 69.28
N GLY A 227 3.06 -6.98 68.91
CA GLY A 227 3.62 -5.68 68.51
C GLY A 227 4.85 -5.24 69.30
N ASP A 228 5.89 -4.83 68.56
CA ASP A 228 6.99 -4.01 69.06
C ASP A 228 7.25 -2.81 68.12
N ASP A 229 7.88 -1.76 68.66
CA ASP A 229 8.11 -0.51 67.92
C ASP A 229 9.30 -0.60 66.94
N ASP A 230 10.14 -1.63 67.00
CA ASP A 230 11.39 -1.75 66.21
C ASP A 230 11.33 -2.77 65.06
N GLY A 231 10.27 -3.58 64.96
CA GLY A 231 9.92 -4.37 63.78
C GLY A 231 10.56 -5.77 63.70
N ALA A 232 10.48 -6.57 64.76
CA ALA A 232 10.60 -8.02 64.60
C ALA A 232 9.27 -8.59 64.07
N GLY A 233 9.30 -9.36 62.99
CA GLY A 233 8.08 -9.81 62.28
C GLY A 233 8.30 -9.79 60.77
N ALA A 234 9.37 -10.44 60.32
CA ALA A 234 9.84 -10.46 58.93
C ALA A 234 9.66 -11.88 58.32
N ASP A 235 9.55 -12.05 57.01
CA ASP A 235 9.72 -11.03 55.95
C ASP A 235 8.39 -10.68 55.26
N GLY A 236 7.33 -11.50 55.35
CA GLY A 236 5.99 -11.08 54.90
C GLY A 236 5.04 -12.21 54.53
N LEU A 237 3.95 -11.85 53.86
CA LEU A 237 2.88 -12.74 53.36
C LEU A 237 2.66 -12.48 51.86
N VAL A 238 2.30 -13.49 51.09
CA VAL A 238 1.90 -13.35 49.67
C VAL A 238 0.60 -14.13 49.42
N PHE A 239 -0.40 -13.48 48.82
CA PHE A 239 -1.55 -14.18 48.19
C PHE A 239 -1.18 -14.54 46.75
N ILE A 240 -1.29 -15.82 46.39
CA ILE A 240 -0.68 -16.38 45.18
C ILE A 240 -1.72 -17.11 44.33
N ILE A 241 -1.65 -16.86 43.03
CA ILE A 241 -2.29 -17.66 41.98
C ILE A 241 -1.19 -18.29 41.13
N GLN A 242 -1.17 -19.62 40.99
CA GLN A 242 -0.11 -20.33 40.27
C GLN A 242 -0.60 -21.61 39.57
N THR A 243 0.15 -22.09 38.57
CA THR A 243 -0.20 -23.36 37.88
C THR A 243 0.47 -24.62 38.46
N ILE A 244 1.36 -24.47 39.45
CA ILE A 244 2.14 -25.57 40.04
C ILE A 244 1.94 -25.62 41.57
N ALA A 245 0.95 -26.36 42.06
CA ALA A 245 0.81 -26.60 43.50
C ALA A 245 2.04 -27.29 44.11
N ASN A 246 2.17 -27.17 45.44
CA ASN A 246 3.19 -27.82 46.28
C ASN A 246 4.62 -27.25 46.17
N ASN A 247 4.74 -25.96 45.84
CA ASN A 247 5.97 -25.20 46.06
C ASN A 247 5.74 -24.08 47.09
N ALA A 248 6.69 -23.90 47.99
CA ALA A 248 6.96 -22.61 48.62
C ALA A 248 8.34 -22.15 48.12
N GLY A 249 8.46 -20.85 47.81
CA GLY A 249 9.70 -20.22 47.37
C GLY A 249 10.72 -20.04 48.48
N SER A 250 11.72 -19.20 48.21
CA SER A 250 12.82 -18.91 49.14
C SER A 250 12.36 -18.40 50.50
N VAL A 251 13.13 -18.74 51.53
CA VAL A 251 13.03 -18.18 52.89
C VAL A 251 13.60 -16.75 52.94
N GLY A 252 13.41 -16.03 54.03
CA GLY A 252 13.83 -14.63 54.14
C GLY A 252 13.00 -13.71 53.24
N GLY A 253 13.60 -12.60 52.79
CA GLY A 253 13.03 -11.64 51.82
C GLY A 253 12.72 -12.18 50.41
N GLY A 254 12.70 -13.50 50.22
CA GLY A 254 11.99 -14.12 49.09
C GLY A 254 10.51 -14.43 49.40
N ILE A 255 10.07 -14.18 50.64
CA ILE A 255 8.68 -14.22 51.16
C ILE A 255 7.92 -15.52 50.84
N GLY A 256 8.64 -16.63 50.64
CA GLY A 256 8.04 -17.89 50.21
C GLY A 256 7.46 -17.85 48.78
N TYR A 257 7.78 -16.84 47.98
CA TYR A 257 7.30 -16.66 46.59
C TYR A 257 8.45 -16.68 45.55
N GLU A 258 9.65 -16.22 45.91
CA GLU A 258 10.80 -16.18 45.00
C GLU A 258 11.06 -17.56 44.34
N GLY A 259 11.19 -17.56 43.02
CA GLY A 259 11.43 -18.75 42.19
C GLY A 259 10.16 -19.48 41.72
N ILE A 260 8.97 -19.15 42.22
CA ILE A 260 7.70 -19.75 41.78
C ILE A 260 7.30 -19.20 40.41
N ASN A 261 7.77 -19.85 39.33
CA ASN A 261 7.44 -19.50 37.96
C ASN A 261 5.95 -19.72 37.63
N LYS A 262 5.42 -19.01 36.61
CA LYS A 262 4.02 -19.15 36.14
C LYS A 262 2.98 -18.90 37.24
N SER A 263 3.12 -17.72 37.83
CA SER A 263 2.38 -17.25 38.98
C SER A 263 2.15 -15.73 38.95
N LEU A 264 1.17 -15.29 39.73
CA LEU A 264 0.93 -13.92 40.16
C LEU A 264 0.96 -13.92 41.70
N GLY A 265 1.82 -13.08 42.29
CA GLY A 265 1.88 -12.81 43.72
C GLY A 265 1.32 -11.42 44.04
N ILE A 266 0.64 -11.31 45.17
CA ILE A 266 0.31 -10.03 45.80
C ILE A 266 0.96 -10.07 47.18
N GLU A 267 2.12 -9.45 47.30
CA GLU A 267 2.91 -9.41 48.54
C GLU A 267 2.41 -8.36 49.54
N PHE A 268 2.69 -8.65 50.80
CA PHE A 268 2.43 -7.87 51.99
C PHE A 268 3.74 -7.85 52.78
N ASP A 269 4.71 -7.07 52.29
CA ASP A 269 6.08 -7.05 52.78
C ASP A 269 6.20 -6.23 54.08
N THR A 270 6.96 -6.78 55.01
CA THR A 270 7.18 -6.29 56.36
C THR A 270 8.62 -5.85 56.64
N TYR A 271 9.57 -6.16 55.75
CA TYR A 271 10.98 -5.87 55.92
C TYR A 271 11.47 -4.81 54.89
N TYR A 272 12.78 -4.57 54.84
CA TYR A 272 13.41 -3.69 53.84
C TYR A 272 14.77 -4.26 53.39
N ASN A 273 14.72 -5.09 52.36
CA ASN A 273 15.83 -5.60 51.59
C ASN A 273 16.28 -4.57 50.54
N SER A 274 17.15 -3.62 50.93
CA SER A 274 17.73 -2.61 50.01
C SER A 274 18.43 -3.13 48.73
N SER A 275 18.57 -4.45 48.56
CA SER A 275 19.08 -5.14 47.37
C SER A 275 18.00 -5.74 46.45
N LEU A 276 16.72 -5.75 46.84
CA LEU A 276 15.59 -6.38 46.13
C LEU A 276 14.54 -5.37 45.61
N GLY A 277 14.85 -4.06 45.67
CA GLY A 277 14.04 -3.01 45.05
C GLY A 277 12.96 -2.39 45.94
N ASP A 278 12.78 -2.93 47.15
CA ASP A 278 11.78 -2.58 48.15
C ASP A 278 11.61 -1.07 48.38
N ILE A 279 10.41 -0.68 48.75
CA ILE A 279 10.14 0.65 49.32
C ILE A 279 10.56 0.62 50.80
N ASN A 280 11.19 1.70 51.28
CA ASN A 280 11.56 1.81 52.71
C ASN A 280 10.31 1.93 53.61
N GLY A 281 9.85 0.79 54.14
CA GLY A 281 8.66 0.65 54.96
C GLY A 281 7.81 -0.55 54.51
N ASN A 282 6.81 -0.92 55.31
CA ASN A 282 5.88 -1.97 54.93
C ASN A 282 5.06 -1.54 53.72
N HIS A 283 4.86 -2.45 52.77
CA HIS A 283 4.22 -2.14 51.50
C HIS A 283 3.39 -3.32 50.98
N VAL A 284 2.51 -3.03 50.02
CA VAL A 284 1.76 -4.04 49.27
C VAL A 284 2.22 -3.96 47.81
N GLY A 285 2.56 -5.11 47.25
CA GLY A 285 3.17 -5.24 45.94
C GLY A 285 2.39 -6.14 44.99
N VAL A 286 2.87 -6.21 43.75
CA VAL A 286 2.41 -7.15 42.72
C VAL A 286 3.61 -7.74 42.02
N ASP A 287 3.69 -9.06 42.06
CA ASP A 287 4.86 -9.83 41.67
C ASP A 287 4.49 -10.84 40.58
N LEU A 288 5.38 -11.04 39.61
CA LEU A 288 5.09 -11.84 38.42
C LEU A 288 6.14 -12.94 38.24
N ASN A 289 5.67 -14.18 38.05
CA ASN A 289 6.51 -15.36 37.77
C ASN A 289 7.59 -15.68 38.83
N GLY A 290 7.37 -15.32 40.10
CA GLY A 290 8.31 -15.63 41.17
C GLY A 290 9.53 -14.71 41.23
N ASP A 291 9.47 -13.55 40.58
CA ASP A 291 10.38 -12.43 40.81
C ASP A 291 9.77 -11.53 41.90
N ILE A 292 10.48 -11.32 43.01
CA ILE A 292 10.05 -10.49 44.16
C ILE A 292 10.35 -8.99 43.95
N ASN A 293 10.91 -8.61 42.80
CA ASN A 293 11.04 -7.21 42.41
C ASN A 293 9.68 -6.71 41.88
N SER A 294 8.79 -6.34 42.81
CA SER A 294 7.43 -5.83 42.56
C SER A 294 7.30 -4.93 41.33
N VAL A 295 6.41 -5.29 40.38
CA VAL A 295 6.14 -4.46 39.18
C VAL A 295 5.38 -3.18 39.52
N ILE A 296 4.69 -3.16 40.66
CA ILE A 296 4.15 -1.98 41.31
C ILE A 296 4.02 -2.25 42.81
N ALA A 297 4.51 -1.34 43.64
CA ALA A 297 4.39 -1.38 45.10
C ALA A 297 3.83 -0.06 45.65
N GLN A 298 3.08 -0.13 46.76
CA GLN A 298 2.55 1.03 47.48
C GLN A 298 2.76 0.89 49.00
N PRO A 299 3.28 1.91 49.70
CA PRO A 299 3.51 1.84 51.14
C PRO A 299 2.19 1.79 51.92
N VAL A 300 2.16 0.99 52.98
CA VAL A 300 1.04 0.95 53.93
C VAL A 300 1.28 1.96 55.04
N THR A 301 0.24 2.73 55.40
CA THR A 301 0.36 3.85 56.37
C THR A 301 0.72 3.38 57.78
N ASN A 302 0.23 2.21 58.19
CA ASN A 302 0.60 1.54 59.44
C ASN A 302 1.43 0.29 59.10
N ARG A 303 2.25 -0.19 60.05
CA ARG A 303 3.00 -1.44 59.90
C ARG A 303 2.05 -2.65 59.88
N LEU A 304 2.26 -3.55 58.92
CA LEU A 304 1.51 -4.80 58.76
C LEU A 304 1.86 -5.82 59.86
N ASN A 305 3.09 -5.78 60.39
CA ASN A 305 3.56 -6.61 61.50
C ASN A 305 3.33 -6.01 62.90
N ASN A 306 2.32 -5.16 63.05
CA ASN A 306 1.94 -4.57 64.34
C ASN A 306 1.11 -5.50 65.24
N GLY A 307 0.82 -6.73 64.83
CA GLY A 307 -0.02 -7.67 65.56
C GLY A 307 -1.53 -7.40 65.49
N ASN A 308 -1.99 -6.39 64.74
CA ASN A 308 -3.42 -6.20 64.47
C ASN A 308 -3.92 -7.17 63.39
N ILE A 309 -5.23 -7.42 63.36
CA ILE A 309 -5.86 -8.17 62.27
C ILE A 309 -6.05 -7.25 61.07
N TRP A 310 -5.52 -7.68 59.94
CA TRP A 310 -5.62 -6.99 58.66
C TRP A 310 -6.61 -7.70 57.75
N ASN A 311 -7.40 -6.92 57.02
CA ASN A 311 -8.44 -7.36 56.11
C ASN A 311 -7.99 -6.98 54.70
N ALA A 312 -7.88 -7.95 53.80
CA ALA A 312 -7.48 -7.74 52.41
C ALA A 312 -8.58 -8.16 51.44
N TRP A 313 -8.76 -7.38 50.37
CA TRP A 313 -9.59 -7.74 49.22
C TRP A 313 -8.72 -7.69 47.96
N VAL A 314 -8.73 -8.76 47.19
CA VAL A 314 -8.05 -8.89 45.89
C VAL A 314 -9.11 -9.19 44.83
N ASP A 315 -9.32 -8.24 43.93
CA ASP A 315 -10.34 -8.30 42.89
C ASP A 315 -9.67 -8.37 41.51
N TYR A 316 -10.07 -9.32 40.66
CA TYR A 316 -9.65 -9.34 39.25
C TYR A 316 -10.87 -9.42 38.33
N ASN A 317 -10.96 -8.46 37.42
CA ASN A 317 -11.98 -8.43 36.39
C ASN A 317 -11.41 -8.94 35.07
N GLY A 318 -11.67 -10.20 34.73
CA GLY A 318 -11.21 -10.84 33.49
C GLY A 318 -11.78 -10.18 32.22
N SER A 319 -12.91 -9.45 32.31
CA SER A 319 -13.41 -8.70 31.14
C SER A 319 -12.61 -7.42 30.82
N THR A 320 -11.72 -6.98 31.72
CA THR A 320 -10.91 -5.76 31.56
C THR A 320 -9.44 -5.93 31.90
N ASP A 321 -9.00 -7.13 32.29
CA ASP A 321 -7.64 -7.43 32.79
C ASP A 321 -7.17 -6.56 33.98
N VAL A 322 -8.09 -6.02 34.78
CA VAL A 322 -7.74 -5.14 35.93
C VAL A 322 -7.73 -5.95 37.22
N LEU A 323 -6.58 -5.93 37.89
CA LEU A 323 -6.36 -6.35 39.27
C LEU A 323 -6.44 -5.13 40.19
N GLU A 324 -7.16 -5.24 41.31
CA GLU A 324 -7.21 -4.24 42.37
C GLU A 324 -6.97 -4.88 43.74
N VAL A 325 -6.19 -4.22 44.59
CA VAL A 325 -5.90 -4.66 45.96
C VAL A 325 -6.30 -3.57 46.96
N ARG A 326 -7.00 -3.98 48.03
CA ARG A 326 -7.47 -3.12 49.13
C ARG A 326 -7.07 -3.74 50.47
N VAL A 327 -6.67 -2.92 51.43
CA VAL A 327 -6.19 -3.38 52.74
C VAL A 327 -6.71 -2.45 53.85
N SER A 328 -7.15 -3.01 54.99
CA SER A 328 -7.69 -2.25 56.14
C SER A 328 -7.52 -3.00 57.47
N GLU A 329 -7.20 -2.31 58.57
CA GLU A 329 -7.27 -2.86 59.93
C GLU A 329 -8.72 -3.01 60.45
N THR A 330 -9.71 -2.49 59.72
CA THR A 330 -11.13 -2.70 60.01
C THR A 330 -11.76 -3.59 58.95
N ASN A 331 -12.70 -4.46 59.35
CA ASN A 331 -13.51 -5.24 58.41
C ASN A 331 -14.58 -4.36 57.72
N GLN A 332 -14.09 -3.37 56.97
CA GLN A 332 -14.84 -2.45 56.11
C GLN A 332 -13.99 -2.22 54.86
N ARG A 333 -14.51 -2.65 53.71
CA ARG A 333 -13.79 -2.62 52.43
C ARG A 333 -13.54 -1.17 51.96
N PRO A 334 -12.28 -0.75 51.76
CA PRO A 334 -11.97 0.56 51.18
C PRO A 334 -12.61 0.76 49.80
N THR A 335 -13.24 1.92 49.59
CA THR A 335 -13.88 2.26 48.30
C THR A 335 -12.86 2.48 47.18
N THR A 336 -11.72 3.08 47.51
CA THR A 336 -10.58 3.25 46.61
C THR A 336 -9.57 2.11 46.82
N PRO A 337 -9.07 1.45 45.77
CA PRO A 337 -7.99 0.47 45.91
C PRO A 337 -6.69 1.13 46.36
N LEU A 338 -5.90 0.42 47.16
CA LEU A 338 -4.53 0.82 47.50
C LEU A 338 -3.64 0.71 46.25
N LEU A 339 -3.88 -0.31 45.44
CA LEU A 339 -3.13 -0.63 44.23
C LEU A 339 -4.07 -1.09 43.13
N SER A 340 -3.85 -0.62 41.91
CA SER A 340 -4.52 -1.14 40.69
C SER A 340 -3.47 -1.39 39.60
N TYR A 341 -3.58 -2.53 38.92
CA TYR A 341 -2.63 -2.98 37.90
C TYR A 341 -3.36 -3.73 36.78
N THR A 342 -2.95 -3.54 35.53
CA THR A 342 -3.50 -4.28 34.39
C THR A 342 -2.61 -5.46 34.05
N VAL A 343 -3.15 -6.68 34.11
CA VAL A 343 -2.40 -7.93 33.90
C VAL A 343 -3.24 -8.94 33.13
N ASP A 344 -2.72 -9.41 31.99
CA ASP A 344 -3.23 -10.60 31.30
C ASP A 344 -2.83 -11.84 32.10
N LEU A 345 -3.72 -12.24 33.01
CA LEU A 345 -3.46 -13.31 33.96
C LEU A 345 -3.22 -14.65 33.25
N LEU A 346 -3.95 -14.93 32.17
CA LEU A 346 -3.85 -16.21 31.46
C LEU A 346 -2.53 -16.33 30.69
N SER A 347 -2.01 -15.22 30.14
CA SER A 347 -0.68 -15.16 29.50
C SER A 347 0.46 -15.37 30.50
N ILE A 348 0.36 -14.75 31.68
CA ILE A 348 1.32 -14.96 32.77
C ILE A 348 1.32 -16.44 33.21
N LEU A 349 0.17 -16.99 33.57
CA LEU A 349 0.03 -18.37 34.07
C LEU A 349 0.29 -19.43 32.99
N GLY A 350 -0.06 -19.17 31.73
CA GLY A 350 0.16 -20.06 30.59
C GLY A 350 -0.73 -21.31 30.53
N GLN A 351 -1.65 -21.50 31.48
CA GLN A 351 -2.64 -22.58 31.49
C GLN A 351 -3.98 -22.12 32.08
N SER A 352 -5.06 -22.79 31.69
CA SER A 352 -6.44 -22.48 32.09
C SER A 352 -6.88 -23.07 33.44
N ASN A 353 -5.97 -23.66 34.22
CA ASN A 353 -6.28 -24.19 35.55
C ASN A 353 -5.21 -23.70 36.54
N ALA A 354 -5.62 -23.06 37.63
CA ALA A 354 -4.73 -22.48 38.61
C ALA A 354 -5.10 -22.89 40.04
N PHE A 355 -4.07 -23.06 40.87
CA PHE A 355 -4.17 -23.18 42.32
C PHE A 355 -4.08 -21.79 42.94
N ILE A 356 -4.81 -21.60 44.05
CA ILE A 356 -4.89 -20.33 44.78
C ILE A 356 -4.63 -20.58 46.25
N GLY A 357 -3.94 -19.66 46.89
CA GLY A 357 -3.68 -19.72 48.32
C GLY A 357 -2.65 -18.71 48.76
N PHE A 358 -1.87 -19.06 49.76
CA PHE A 358 -0.94 -18.17 50.45
C PHE A 358 0.45 -18.76 50.58
N SER A 359 1.47 -17.91 50.70
CA SER A 359 2.82 -18.28 51.12
C SER A 359 3.44 -17.21 52.01
N SER A 360 4.44 -17.59 52.79
CA SER A 360 5.22 -16.68 53.64
C SER A 360 6.67 -17.17 53.75
N GLY A 361 7.59 -16.25 54.03
CA GLY A 361 8.98 -16.50 54.33
C GLY A 361 9.43 -15.73 55.58
N THR A 362 10.33 -16.33 56.35
CA THR A 362 11.02 -15.73 57.50
C THR A 362 12.53 -15.90 57.35
N GLY A 363 13.29 -14.91 57.79
CA GLY A 363 14.75 -14.88 57.71
C GLY A 363 15.40 -14.88 59.08
N ALA A 364 16.25 -13.88 59.33
CA ALA A 364 16.89 -13.66 60.62
C ALA A 364 15.96 -13.07 61.69
N GLY A 365 14.81 -12.51 61.30
CA GLY A 365 13.72 -12.13 62.19
C GLY A 365 12.61 -13.18 62.15
N THR A 366 12.00 -13.47 63.29
CA THR A 366 10.80 -14.31 63.37
C THR A 366 9.55 -13.52 63.01
N GLY A 367 8.71 -14.09 62.16
CA GLY A 367 7.31 -13.72 62.02
C GLY A 367 6.42 -14.97 62.15
N ILE A 368 5.27 -14.80 62.78
CA ILE A 368 4.17 -15.77 62.72
C ILE A 368 3.13 -15.16 61.80
N HIS A 369 2.87 -15.82 60.68
CA HIS A 369 1.98 -15.35 59.62
C HIS A 369 0.74 -16.23 59.56
N ASP A 370 -0.35 -15.74 60.16
CA ASP A 370 -1.61 -16.46 60.31
C ASP A 370 -2.69 -15.90 59.37
N ILE A 371 -3.42 -16.79 58.69
CA ILE A 371 -4.69 -16.51 58.01
C ILE A 371 -5.83 -16.98 58.92
N LEU A 372 -6.75 -16.06 59.23
CA LEU A 372 -7.83 -16.23 60.21
C LEU A 372 -9.19 -16.48 59.56
N ASP A 373 -9.39 -15.94 58.36
CA ASP A 373 -10.59 -16.10 57.53
C ASP A 373 -10.18 -16.01 56.05
N TRP A 374 -10.85 -16.75 55.17
CA TRP A 374 -10.67 -16.64 53.71
C TRP A 374 -11.91 -17.06 52.93
N GLU A 375 -12.39 -16.16 52.07
CA GLU A 375 -13.40 -16.38 51.05
C GLU A 375 -12.79 -16.19 49.64
N PHE A 376 -13.13 -17.07 48.71
CA PHE A 376 -12.76 -16.94 47.29
C PHE A 376 -13.92 -17.34 46.37
N ASN A 377 -14.29 -16.46 45.43
CA ASN A 377 -15.41 -16.67 44.50
C ASN A 377 -14.99 -16.45 43.04
N ASN A 378 -15.44 -17.32 42.13
CA ASN A 378 -15.32 -17.16 40.67
C ASN A 378 -16.63 -17.51 39.94
N THR A 379 -16.87 -16.92 38.77
CA THR A 379 -18.10 -17.15 37.98
C THR A 379 -17.81 -17.55 36.53
N SER A 380 -18.69 -18.35 35.91
CA SER A 380 -18.60 -18.74 34.49
C SER A 380 -19.98 -18.83 33.82
N SER A 381 -20.05 -18.58 32.50
CA SER A 381 -21.31 -18.48 31.73
C SER A 381 -21.71 -19.78 31.01
N PRO A 382 -23.02 -20.10 30.87
CA PRO A 382 -23.50 -21.29 30.17
C PRO A 382 -23.19 -21.29 28.67
N ILE A 383 -23.03 -22.47 28.06
CA ILE A 383 -22.72 -22.67 26.64
C ILE A 383 -24.00 -22.96 25.85
N ILE A 384 -24.16 -22.34 24.67
CA ILE A 384 -25.32 -22.54 23.78
C ILE A 384 -24.95 -23.29 22.49
N THR A 385 -25.73 -24.30 22.12
CA THR A 385 -25.64 -24.98 20.82
C THR A 385 -26.94 -24.88 20.03
N LEU A 386 -26.85 -25.09 18.72
CA LEU A 386 -27.94 -24.99 17.75
C LEU A 386 -27.88 -26.16 16.75
N ALA A 387 -29.03 -26.71 16.37
CA ALA A 387 -29.20 -27.71 15.32
C ALA A 387 -30.56 -27.55 14.62
N VAL A 388 -30.74 -28.12 13.43
CA VAL A 388 -32.01 -28.14 12.69
C VAL A 388 -32.41 -29.57 12.32
N SER A 389 -33.71 -29.89 12.37
CA SER A 389 -34.24 -31.17 11.89
C SER A 389 -35.70 -31.04 11.43
N PRO A 390 -36.09 -31.62 10.27
CA PRO A 390 -35.23 -32.16 9.23
C PRO A 390 -34.31 -31.09 8.62
N ALA A 391 -33.32 -31.50 7.82
CA ALA A 391 -32.40 -30.59 7.16
C ALA A 391 -32.96 -29.98 5.86
N SER A 392 -33.97 -30.61 5.24
CA SER A 392 -34.63 -30.12 4.03
C SER A 392 -36.11 -30.49 3.98
N VAL A 393 -36.92 -29.65 3.33
CA VAL A 393 -38.38 -29.76 3.16
C VAL A 393 -38.78 -29.21 1.78
N THR A 394 -39.91 -29.61 1.18
CA THR A 394 -40.43 -28.92 -0.02
C THR A 394 -41.33 -27.76 0.38
N GLU A 395 -41.52 -26.79 -0.52
CA GLU A 395 -42.41 -25.64 -0.31
C GLU A 395 -43.88 -26.06 -0.08
N ASP A 396 -44.34 -27.06 -0.83
CA ASP A 396 -45.75 -27.50 -0.90
C ASP A 396 -46.12 -28.60 0.11
N SER A 397 -45.20 -29.03 0.98
CA SER A 397 -45.42 -30.21 1.85
C SER A 397 -44.92 -30.09 3.29
N THR A 398 -45.52 -30.90 4.17
CA THR A 398 -45.05 -31.10 5.56
C THR A 398 -44.09 -32.29 5.63
N PRO A 399 -43.04 -32.28 6.49
CA PRO A 399 -42.83 -31.44 7.68
C PRO A 399 -42.14 -30.09 7.42
N ASN A 400 -42.04 -29.27 8.47
CA ASN A 400 -41.40 -27.94 8.49
C ASN A 400 -39.97 -28.03 9.09
N LEU A 401 -39.12 -27.04 8.86
CA LEU A 401 -37.76 -26.97 9.44
C LEU A 401 -37.82 -26.54 10.92
N VAL A 402 -37.29 -27.36 11.85
CA VAL A 402 -37.28 -27.03 13.29
C VAL A 402 -35.87 -26.82 13.80
N TYR A 403 -35.53 -25.57 14.16
CA TYR A 403 -34.28 -25.21 14.81
C TYR A 403 -34.41 -25.38 16.33
N THR A 404 -33.48 -26.12 16.93
CA THR A 404 -33.43 -26.40 18.36
C THR A 404 -32.16 -25.81 18.97
N PHE A 405 -32.35 -24.90 19.91
CA PHE A 405 -31.31 -24.30 20.74
C PHE A 405 -31.21 -25.08 22.06
N THR A 406 -30.00 -25.37 22.52
CA THR A 406 -29.73 -26.11 23.77
C THR A 406 -28.72 -25.34 24.63
N ARG A 407 -28.90 -25.31 25.96
CA ARG A 407 -27.98 -24.67 26.91
C ARG A 407 -27.45 -25.62 27.98
N THR A 408 -26.20 -25.42 28.40
CA THR A 408 -25.65 -26.06 29.61
C THR A 408 -26.18 -25.41 30.89
N THR A 409 -25.85 -25.99 32.05
CA THR A 409 -26.05 -25.35 33.35
C THR A 409 -25.26 -24.05 33.47
N PRO A 410 -25.72 -23.07 34.27
CA PRO A 410 -26.98 -23.05 35.03
C PRO A 410 -28.23 -22.82 34.16
N THR A 411 -29.35 -23.47 34.51
CA THR A 411 -30.67 -23.30 33.84
C THR A 411 -31.70 -22.55 34.69
N THR A 412 -31.33 -22.14 35.91
CA THR A 412 -32.22 -21.54 36.91
C THR A 412 -32.92 -20.28 36.42
N SER A 413 -32.17 -19.33 35.87
CA SER A 413 -32.72 -18.10 35.27
C SER A 413 -33.21 -18.31 33.83
N ALA A 414 -34.15 -17.46 33.40
CA ALA A 414 -34.45 -17.32 31.98
C ALA A 414 -33.24 -16.72 31.24
N LEU A 415 -33.06 -17.07 29.96
CA LEU A 415 -31.93 -16.61 29.15
C LEU A 415 -32.39 -16.29 27.73
N THR A 416 -32.13 -15.08 27.26
CA THR A 416 -32.35 -14.69 25.87
C THR A 416 -31.05 -14.88 25.09
N VAL A 417 -31.13 -15.63 23.99
CA VAL A 417 -30.01 -15.91 23.09
C VAL A 417 -30.24 -15.21 21.76
N ASN A 418 -29.20 -14.52 21.29
CA ASN A 418 -29.18 -13.85 20.01
C ASN A 418 -28.73 -14.81 18.89
N TYR A 419 -29.32 -14.66 17.71
CA TYR A 419 -28.83 -15.29 16.49
C TYR A 419 -29.00 -14.36 15.29
N THR A 420 -28.15 -14.51 14.28
CA THR A 420 -28.36 -13.89 12.97
C THR A 420 -29.21 -14.80 12.10
N VAL A 421 -30.03 -14.16 11.25
CA VAL A 421 -30.80 -14.81 10.18
C VAL A 421 -30.09 -14.53 8.86
N GLY A 422 -30.00 -15.53 8.01
CA GLY A 422 -29.49 -15.43 6.65
C GLY A 422 -29.92 -16.64 5.83
N GLY A 423 -29.17 -16.93 4.76
CA GLY A 423 -29.58 -17.86 3.72
C GLY A 423 -30.06 -17.10 2.49
N THR A 424 -30.66 -17.81 1.54
CA THR A 424 -31.23 -17.23 0.31
C THR A 424 -32.71 -16.90 0.44
N ALA A 425 -33.44 -17.64 1.30
CA ALA A 425 -34.87 -17.47 1.48
C ALA A 425 -35.23 -16.16 2.20
N THR A 426 -36.28 -15.52 1.71
CA THR A 426 -36.79 -14.22 2.17
C THR A 426 -37.92 -14.41 3.17
N PHE A 427 -37.69 -13.97 4.40
CA PHE A 427 -38.71 -14.00 5.45
C PHE A 427 -39.97 -13.21 5.04
N SER A 428 -41.13 -13.82 5.18
CA SER A 428 -42.47 -13.35 4.77
C SER A 428 -42.79 -13.37 3.27
N THR A 429 -41.85 -13.81 2.41
CA THR A 429 -42.17 -14.26 1.06
C THR A 429 -42.16 -15.79 1.07
N ASP A 430 -40.97 -16.38 1.25
CA ASP A 430 -40.69 -17.78 0.95
C ASP A 430 -40.85 -18.67 2.21
N TYR A 431 -40.87 -18.04 3.40
CA TYR A 431 -41.24 -18.71 4.66
C TYR A 431 -41.80 -17.77 5.74
N THR A 432 -42.50 -18.38 6.70
CA THR A 432 -42.93 -17.79 7.98
C THR A 432 -42.27 -18.51 9.16
N GLN A 433 -42.37 -17.98 10.39
CA GLN A 433 -41.77 -18.62 11.57
C GLN A 433 -42.68 -18.61 12.81
N SER A 434 -42.39 -19.51 13.75
CA SER A 434 -42.93 -19.49 15.11
C SER A 434 -41.89 -19.95 16.15
N GLY A 435 -42.03 -19.48 17.40
CA GLY A 435 -41.15 -19.86 18.52
C GLY A 435 -40.03 -18.87 18.85
N ALA A 436 -39.64 -18.01 17.90
CA ALA A 436 -38.72 -16.91 18.19
C ALA A 436 -39.40 -15.81 19.05
N ALA A 437 -38.63 -15.21 19.97
CA ALA A 437 -39.04 -14.05 20.74
C ALA A 437 -38.96 -12.75 19.92
N SER A 438 -38.02 -12.67 18.98
CA SER A 438 -37.99 -11.69 17.90
C SER A 438 -37.42 -12.31 16.63
N PHE A 439 -37.88 -11.87 15.46
CA PHE A 439 -37.41 -12.35 14.16
C PHE A 439 -37.48 -11.24 13.12
N THR A 440 -36.39 -11.05 12.38
CA THR A 440 -36.23 -10.13 11.25
C THR A 440 -35.43 -10.84 10.15
N SER A 441 -35.29 -10.22 8.97
CA SER A 441 -34.50 -10.80 7.87
C SER A 441 -33.00 -10.96 8.15
N THR A 442 -32.46 -10.36 9.22
CA THR A 442 -31.01 -10.40 9.54
C THR A 442 -30.71 -10.85 10.98
N THR A 443 -31.66 -10.75 11.90
CA THR A 443 -31.46 -11.03 13.33
C THR A 443 -32.71 -11.59 13.99
N GLY A 444 -32.53 -12.39 15.03
CA GLY A 444 -33.60 -12.85 15.89
C GLY A 444 -33.11 -13.20 17.29
N THR A 445 -34.07 -13.47 18.17
CA THR A 445 -33.79 -13.92 19.53
C THR A 445 -34.71 -15.07 19.91
N VAL A 446 -34.21 -15.97 20.75
CA VAL A 446 -34.98 -17.05 21.37
C VAL A 446 -34.80 -16.99 22.88
N THR A 447 -35.86 -17.26 23.63
CA THR A 447 -35.83 -17.22 25.09
C THR A 447 -35.95 -18.63 25.67
N PHE A 448 -34.93 -19.05 26.41
CA PHE A 448 -35.04 -20.19 27.31
C PHE A 448 -35.83 -19.75 28.55
N ALA A 449 -36.95 -20.42 28.83
CA ALA A 449 -37.66 -20.27 30.09
C ALA A 449 -36.79 -20.73 31.27
N ALA A 450 -37.01 -20.16 32.46
CA ALA A 450 -36.42 -20.64 33.71
C ALA A 450 -36.65 -22.16 33.87
N GLY A 451 -35.59 -22.89 34.22
CA GLY A 451 -35.57 -24.37 34.28
C GLY A 451 -35.44 -25.10 32.94
N SER A 452 -35.70 -24.46 31.78
CA SER A 452 -35.59 -25.13 30.48
C SER A 452 -34.14 -25.25 30.00
N SER A 453 -33.76 -26.42 29.48
CA SER A 453 -32.48 -26.65 28.78
C SER A 453 -32.56 -26.45 27.26
N THR A 454 -33.76 -26.29 26.69
CA THR A 454 -33.99 -26.11 25.25
C THR A 454 -34.97 -24.99 24.93
N ALA A 455 -34.89 -24.48 23.69
CA ALA A 455 -35.89 -23.61 23.06
C ALA A 455 -35.88 -23.85 21.54
N THR A 456 -36.98 -23.55 20.83
CA THR A 456 -37.11 -23.88 19.40
C THR A 456 -37.63 -22.71 18.55
N VAL A 457 -37.19 -22.66 17.30
CA VAL A 457 -37.71 -21.79 16.24
C VAL A 457 -38.09 -22.67 15.05
N THR A 458 -39.37 -22.68 14.68
CA THR A 458 -39.89 -23.45 13.54
C THR A 458 -40.07 -22.52 12.34
N VAL A 459 -39.53 -22.92 11.19
CA VAL A 459 -39.59 -22.23 9.90
C VAL A 459 -40.54 -23.02 8.99
N ASN A 460 -41.61 -22.37 8.53
CA ASN A 460 -42.65 -22.96 7.68
C ASN A 460 -42.54 -22.34 6.28
N PRO A 461 -42.22 -23.12 5.23
CA PRO A 461 -42.23 -22.63 3.85
C PRO A 461 -43.58 -22.04 3.41
N THR A 462 -43.55 -21.20 2.40
CA THR A 462 -44.73 -20.73 1.66
C THR A 462 -44.86 -21.53 0.37
N ALA A 463 -46.05 -22.05 0.10
CA ALA A 463 -46.40 -22.78 -1.12
C ALA A 463 -46.77 -21.83 -2.28
N ASP A 464 -46.15 -21.91 -3.46
CA ASP A 464 -46.66 -21.24 -4.67
C ASP A 464 -46.60 -22.03 -6.01
N THR A 465 -46.24 -21.39 -7.13
CA THR A 465 -46.19 -21.97 -8.50
C THR A 465 -45.08 -21.33 -9.37
N THR A 466 -44.10 -20.70 -8.73
CA THR A 466 -42.97 -20.00 -9.33
C THR A 466 -41.72 -20.88 -9.29
N VAL A 467 -41.31 -21.40 -10.45
CA VAL A 467 -40.03 -22.15 -10.54
C VAL A 467 -38.85 -21.27 -10.10
N GLU A 468 -38.34 -21.55 -8.91
CA GLU A 468 -37.16 -20.95 -8.32
C GLU A 468 -36.04 -21.98 -8.04
N SER A 469 -35.00 -21.59 -7.31
CA SER A 469 -33.92 -22.49 -6.89
C SER A 469 -34.17 -22.98 -5.47
N ASP A 470 -33.71 -24.19 -5.12
CA ASP A 470 -33.67 -24.63 -3.72
C ASP A 470 -33.05 -23.56 -2.82
N GLU A 471 -33.83 -23.10 -1.85
CA GLU A 471 -33.49 -22.00 -0.99
C GLU A 471 -32.97 -22.47 0.37
N THR A 472 -32.33 -21.56 1.10
CA THR A 472 -31.79 -21.83 2.43
C THR A 472 -32.29 -20.82 3.45
N VAL A 473 -32.62 -21.32 4.63
CA VAL A 473 -32.68 -20.52 5.86
C VAL A 473 -31.47 -20.91 6.69
N ILE A 474 -30.77 -19.91 7.22
CA ILE A 474 -29.54 -20.10 7.99
C ILE A 474 -29.66 -19.32 9.30
N LEU A 475 -29.58 -20.04 10.42
CA LEU A 475 -29.49 -19.44 11.74
C LEU A 475 -28.07 -19.63 12.30
N THR A 476 -27.43 -18.55 12.74
CA THR A 476 -26.09 -18.59 13.35
C THR A 476 -26.15 -17.98 14.74
N LEU A 477 -25.65 -18.68 15.76
CA LEU A 477 -25.57 -18.13 17.12
C LEU A 477 -24.68 -16.89 17.14
N ALA A 478 -25.20 -15.80 17.70
CA ALA A 478 -24.47 -14.56 17.89
C ALA A 478 -23.99 -14.43 19.34
N SER A 479 -22.96 -13.62 19.58
CA SER A 479 -22.53 -13.28 20.92
C SER A 479 -23.62 -12.52 21.69
N GLY A 480 -23.59 -12.63 23.02
CA GLY A 480 -24.53 -12.00 23.91
C GLY A 480 -24.04 -12.05 25.36
N THR A 481 -24.76 -11.38 26.24
CA THR A 481 -24.45 -11.33 27.67
C THR A 481 -24.93 -12.60 28.38
N GLY A 482 -24.11 -13.15 29.27
CA GLY A 482 -24.50 -14.28 30.12
C GLY A 482 -24.52 -15.64 29.42
N TYR A 483 -23.86 -15.79 28.26
CA TYR A 483 -23.62 -17.09 27.65
C TYR A 483 -22.39 -17.10 26.72
N THR A 484 -21.88 -18.30 26.44
CA THR A 484 -20.82 -18.59 25.49
C THR A 484 -21.39 -19.32 24.27
N VAL A 485 -20.94 -18.99 23.05
CA VAL A 485 -21.39 -19.67 21.83
C VAL A 485 -20.64 -21.00 21.67
N GLY A 486 -21.38 -22.11 21.68
CA GLY A 486 -20.88 -23.47 21.48
C GLY A 486 -20.98 -23.97 20.03
N THR A 487 -22.08 -23.67 19.32
CA THR A 487 -22.17 -23.90 17.87
C THR A 487 -21.68 -22.65 17.13
N THR A 488 -20.43 -22.66 16.68
CA THR A 488 -19.77 -21.53 15.99
C THR A 488 -19.99 -21.51 14.47
N THR A 489 -20.45 -22.62 13.89
CA THR A 489 -20.79 -22.71 12.46
C THR A 489 -22.27 -22.37 12.22
N PRO A 490 -22.62 -21.72 11.10
CA PRO A 490 -24.02 -21.55 10.71
C PRO A 490 -24.78 -22.87 10.61
N VAL A 491 -26.06 -22.87 11.01
CA VAL A 491 -26.95 -24.02 10.89
C VAL A 491 -27.94 -23.76 9.76
N THR A 492 -27.89 -24.60 8.73
CA THR A 492 -28.66 -24.43 7.48
C THR A 492 -29.78 -25.45 7.38
N GLY A 493 -31.00 -24.99 7.08
CA GLY A 493 -32.10 -25.80 6.57
C GLY A 493 -32.48 -25.36 5.16
N THR A 494 -32.89 -26.30 4.32
CA THR A 494 -33.20 -26.07 2.90
C THR A 494 -34.70 -26.18 2.61
N ILE A 495 -35.22 -25.27 1.78
CA ILE A 495 -36.55 -25.34 1.17
C ILE A 495 -36.32 -25.72 -0.29
N THR A 496 -36.88 -26.83 -0.77
CA THR A 496 -36.65 -27.31 -2.14
C THR A 496 -37.86 -27.03 -3.02
N ASN A 497 -37.61 -26.50 -4.21
CA ASN A 497 -38.65 -26.20 -5.21
C ASN A 497 -39.22 -27.49 -5.82
N ASP A 498 -40.54 -27.62 -5.95
CA ASP A 498 -41.18 -28.76 -6.65
C ASP A 498 -41.96 -28.45 -7.95
N ASP A 499 -41.91 -27.20 -8.43
CA ASP A 499 -42.57 -26.73 -9.64
C ASP A 499 -42.05 -27.26 -10.98
N THR A 500 -42.97 -27.33 -11.95
CA THR A 500 -42.70 -27.83 -13.31
C THR A 500 -42.22 -26.73 -14.26
N SER A 501 -40.97 -26.83 -14.73
CA SER A 501 -40.43 -26.01 -15.83
C SER A 501 -40.12 -26.82 -17.07
N ILE A 502 -40.12 -26.16 -18.23
CA ILE A 502 -39.63 -26.72 -19.48
C ILE A 502 -38.46 -25.90 -20.02
N THR A 503 -37.36 -26.58 -20.33
CA THR A 503 -36.24 -26.03 -21.10
C THR A 503 -36.16 -26.67 -22.48
N LEU A 504 -35.47 -26.01 -23.40
CA LEU A 504 -35.24 -26.46 -24.78
C LEU A 504 -33.75 -26.33 -25.11
N ALA A 505 -33.19 -27.35 -25.73
CA ALA A 505 -31.84 -27.34 -26.28
C ALA A 505 -31.82 -28.06 -27.63
N VAL A 506 -30.79 -27.84 -28.45
CA VAL A 506 -30.56 -28.60 -29.69
C VAL A 506 -29.18 -29.24 -29.66
N SER A 507 -29.09 -30.51 -30.06
CA SER A 507 -27.82 -31.23 -30.18
C SER A 507 -27.84 -32.18 -31.38
N PRO A 508 -26.79 -32.20 -32.23
CA PRO A 508 -25.72 -31.20 -32.29
C PRO A 508 -26.26 -29.79 -32.61
N SER A 509 -25.47 -28.75 -32.36
CA SER A 509 -25.85 -27.36 -32.69
C SER A 509 -25.78 -27.05 -34.19
N SER A 510 -25.08 -27.88 -34.96
CA SER A 510 -24.94 -27.75 -36.41
C SER A 510 -24.78 -29.12 -37.07
N VAL A 511 -25.29 -29.24 -38.29
CA VAL A 511 -25.18 -30.43 -39.18
C VAL A 511 -24.92 -29.96 -40.62
N THR A 512 -24.33 -30.80 -41.47
CA THR A 512 -24.22 -30.49 -42.90
C THR A 512 -25.49 -30.88 -43.67
N GLU A 513 -25.75 -30.25 -44.81
CA GLU A 513 -26.91 -30.50 -45.67
C GLU A 513 -26.94 -31.94 -46.23
N ASP A 514 -25.81 -32.44 -46.74
CA ASP A 514 -25.60 -33.82 -47.19
C ASP A 514 -25.26 -34.79 -46.03
N GLY A 515 -25.37 -34.32 -44.80
CA GLY A 515 -25.02 -35.08 -43.60
C GLY A 515 -26.00 -36.20 -43.26
N THR A 516 -25.51 -37.26 -42.62
CA THR A 516 -26.36 -38.34 -42.06
C THR A 516 -26.80 -38.08 -40.61
N THR A 517 -26.64 -36.85 -40.12
CA THR A 517 -26.90 -36.45 -38.74
C THR A 517 -27.92 -35.32 -38.70
N ASN A 518 -28.86 -35.41 -37.77
CA ASN A 518 -30.03 -34.54 -37.69
C ASN A 518 -29.91 -33.58 -36.49
N LEU A 519 -30.50 -32.39 -36.59
CA LEU A 519 -30.64 -31.48 -35.45
C LEU A 519 -31.73 -32.04 -34.52
N VAL A 520 -31.38 -32.48 -33.30
CA VAL A 520 -32.35 -32.98 -32.33
C VAL A 520 -32.65 -31.93 -31.27
N TYR A 521 -33.81 -31.29 -31.39
CA TYR A 521 -34.34 -30.39 -30.37
C TYR A 521 -34.91 -31.22 -29.22
N THR A 522 -34.28 -31.13 -28.06
CA THR A 522 -34.70 -31.83 -26.83
C THR A 522 -35.35 -30.84 -25.88
N PHE A 523 -36.62 -31.08 -25.59
CA PHE A 523 -37.35 -30.42 -24.53
C PHE A 523 -37.13 -31.22 -23.25
N THR A 524 -36.74 -30.55 -22.17
CA THR A 524 -36.44 -31.16 -20.87
C THR A 524 -37.37 -30.58 -19.81
N ARG A 525 -37.93 -31.44 -18.97
CA ARG A 525 -38.89 -31.11 -17.91
C ARG A 525 -38.26 -31.29 -16.53
N SER A 526 -38.28 -30.24 -15.72
CA SER A 526 -37.97 -30.28 -14.28
C SER A 526 -39.24 -30.36 -13.44
N GLY A 527 -39.09 -30.58 -12.13
CA GLY A 527 -40.22 -30.70 -11.19
C GLY A 527 -41.03 -31.98 -11.36
N VAL A 528 -42.34 -31.89 -11.12
CA VAL A 528 -43.28 -33.01 -11.21
C VAL A 528 -43.31 -33.63 -12.63
N THR A 529 -42.97 -34.91 -12.76
CA THR A 529 -43.00 -35.68 -14.03
C THR A 529 -44.14 -36.69 -14.16
N THR A 530 -44.95 -36.88 -13.11
CA THR A 530 -45.89 -38.00 -12.95
C THR A 530 -46.98 -38.07 -14.04
N ASN A 531 -47.56 -36.93 -14.41
CA ASN A 531 -48.60 -36.82 -15.43
C ASN A 531 -48.02 -36.43 -16.80
N PRO A 532 -48.63 -36.86 -17.94
CA PRO A 532 -48.19 -36.43 -19.26
C PRO A 532 -48.44 -34.92 -19.45
N LEU A 533 -47.61 -34.27 -20.28
CA LEU A 533 -47.64 -32.83 -20.47
C LEU A 533 -47.41 -32.46 -21.94
N THR A 534 -48.25 -31.58 -22.49
CA THR A 534 -48.10 -31.06 -23.85
C THR A 534 -47.55 -29.64 -23.81
N VAL A 535 -46.49 -29.41 -24.58
CA VAL A 535 -45.70 -28.18 -24.63
C VAL A 535 -45.78 -27.57 -26.02
N ASN A 536 -45.88 -26.24 -26.07
CA ASN A 536 -46.00 -25.47 -27.31
C ASN A 536 -44.64 -24.88 -27.71
N TYR A 537 -44.41 -24.71 -29.01
CA TYR A 537 -43.28 -23.93 -29.52
C TYR A 537 -43.66 -23.14 -30.77
N THR A 538 -42.77 -22.27 -31.26
CA THR A 538 -42.86 -21.63 -32.57
C THR A 538 -41.62 -21.97 -33.40
N LEU A 539 -41.76 -21.89 -34.72
CA LEU A 539 -40.71 -22.19 -35.69
C LEU A 539 -40.31 -20.90 -36.44
N GLY A 540 -39.01 -20.72 -36.66
CA GLY A 540 -38.43 -19.65 -37.48
C GLY A 540 -37.02 -20.03 -37.93
N GLY A 541 -36.22 -19.03 -38.29
CA GLY A 541 -34.89 -19.21 -38.86
C GLY A 541 -34.81 -18.66 -40.29
N THR A 542 -33.68 -18.90 -40.97
CA THR A 542 -33.52 -18.61 -42.41
C THR A 542 -33.95 -19.79 -43.27
N ALA A 543 -33.78 -21.02 -42.77
CA ALA A 543 -34.13 -22.23 -43.47
C ALA A 543 -35.65 -22.40 -43.62
N THR A 544 -36.06 -22.84 -44.80
CA THR A 544 -37.44 -23.05 -45.25
C THR A 544 -37.84 -24.52 -45.12
N LEU A 545 -38.86 -24.78 -44.31
CA LEU A 545 -39.40 -26.13 -44.12
C LEU A 545 -39.94 -26.70 -45.44
N ASN A 546 -39.46 -27.90 -45.79
CA ASN A 546 -39.66 -28.65 -47.04
C ASN A 546 -38.93 -28.09 -48.29
N THR A 547 -38.01 -27.15 -48.11
CA THR A 547 -36.96 -26.85 -49.11
C THR A 547 -35.63 -27.34 -48.55
N ASP A 548 -35.26 -26.82 -47.38
CA ASP A 548 -33.89 -26.98 -46.85
C ASP A 548 -33.85 -28.01 -45.70
N TYR A 549 -35.01 -28.36 -45.13
CA TYR A 549 -35.16 -29.43 -44.13
C TYR A 549 -36.59 -29.97 -44.01
N THR A 550 -36.74 -31.17 -43.42
CA THR A 550 -38.00 -31.72 -42.90
C THR A 550 -37.93 -31.90 -41.38
N ARG A 551 -39.05 -32.24 -40.72
CA ARG A 551 -39.05 -32.50 -39.26
C ARG A 551 -40.04 -33.57 -38.82
N THR A 552 -39.84 -34.11 -37.63
CA THR A 552 -40.82 -34.97 -36.95
C THR A 552 -42.03 -34.17 -36.46
N GLY A 553 -43.23 -34.59 -36.86
CA GLY A 553 -44.49 -34.01 -36.41
C GLY A 553 -44.96 -32.79 -37.20
N THR A 554 -46.27 -32.66 -37.37
CA THR A 554 -46.91 -31.65 -38.23
C THR A 554 -47.46 -30.43 -37.49
N THR A 555 -47.53 -30.47 -36.15
CA THR A 555 -47.95 -29.36 -35.28
C THR A 555 -46.75 -28.77 -34.53
N ASN A 556 -46.82 -27.49 -34.13
CA ASN A 556 -45.78 -26.86 -33.32
C ASN A 556 -45.94 -27.18 -31.82
N THR A 557 -46.04 -28.47 -31.52
CA THR A 557 -46.29 -28.99 -30.16
C THR A 557 -45.49 -30.27 -29.94
N VAL A 558 -45.04 -30.51 -28.71
CA VAL A 558 -44.39 -31.76 -28.29
C VAL A 558 -45.07 -32.28 -27.02
N THR A 559 -45.11 -33.60 -26.82
CA THR A 559 -45.77 -34.20 -25.64
C THR A 559 -44.80 -35.09 -24.87
N PHE A 560 -44.65 -34.80 -23.58
CA PHE A 560 -44.01 -35.66 -22.61
C PHE A 560 -44.96 -36.76 -22.18
N ALA A 561 -44.53 -38.01 -22.26
CA ALA A 561 -45.26 -39.13 -21.67
C ALA A 561 -45.25 -39.04 -20.13
N ALA A 562 -46.19 -39.71 -19.47
CA ALA A 562 -46.21 -39.85 -18.02
C ALA A 562 -44.89 -40.47 -17.52
N GLY A 563 -44.23 -39.82 -16.56
CA GLY A 563 -42.90 -40.22 -16.06
C GLY A 563 -41.72 -39.88 -16.97
N SER A 564 -41.94 -39.23 -18.13
CA SER A 564 -40.84 -38.78 -19.01
C SER A 564 -40.35 -37.38 -18.63
N ALA A 565 -39.04 -37.27 -18.41
CA ALA A 565 -38.36 -35.99 -18.22
C ALA A 565 -37.93 -35.32 -19.55
N THR A 566 -38.06 -36.00 -20.69
CA THR A 566 -37.70 -35.45 -22.01
C THR A 566 -38.73 -35.77 -23.10
N ALA A 567 -38.75 -34.94 -24.14
CA ALA A 567 -39.41 -35.18 -25.42
C ALA A 567 -38.65 -34.45 -26.54
N THR A 568 -38.72 -34.92 -27.79
CA THR A 568 -37.87 -34.39 -28.88
C THR A 568 -38.64 -33.98 -30.14
N VAL A 569 -38.03 -33.06 -30.90
CA VAL A 569 -38.35 -32.75 -32.29
C VAL A 569 -37.07 -32.88 -33.10
N THR A 570 -37.03 -33.81 -34.05
CA THR A 570 -35.88 -34.01 -34.95
C THR A 570 -36.10 -33.21 -36.23
N VAL A 571 -35.07 -32.49 -36.66
CA VAL A 571 -34.98 -31.71 -37.91
C VAL A 571 -33.91 -32.35 -38.80
N ASP A 572 -34.30 -32.64 -40.04
CA ASP A 572 -33.58 -33.48 -41.01
C ASP A 572 -33.26 -32.62 -42.26
N PRO A 573 -32.00 -32.22 -42.50
CA PRO A 573 -31.62 -31.40 -43.66
C PRO A 573 -31.97 -32.04 -45.00
N THR A 574 -32.05 -31.22 -46.05
CA THR A 574 -32.27 -31.68 -47.43
C THR A 574 -30.98 -31.52 -48.22
N ALA A 575 -30.43 -32.65 -48.68
CA ALA A 575 -29.21 -32.72 -49.47
C ALA A 575 -29.39 -32.19 -50.91
N ASP A 576 -28.50 -31.32 -51.40
CA ASP A 576 -28.43 -30.93 -52.82
C ASP A 576 -27.00 -30.62 -53.35
N THR A 577 -26.83 -29.65 -54.26
CA THR A 577 -25.54 -29.23 -54.85
C THR A 577 -25.53 -27.73 -55.22
N ILE A 578 -26.24 -26.90 -54.46
CA ILE A 578 -26.33 -25.45 -54.66
C ILE A 578 -25.55 -24.75 -53.54
N VAL A 579 -24.38 -24.21 -53.88
CA VAL A 579 -23.62 -23.41 -52.91
C VAL A 579 -24.45 -22.24 -52.36
N GLU A 580 -24.77 -22.33 -51.08
CA GLU A 580 -25.53 -21.36 -50.32
C GLU A 580 -24.84 -20.97 -49.01
N SER A 581 -25.48 -20.10 -48.24
CA SER A 581 -24.98 -19.68 -46.93
C SER A 581 -25.51 -20.59 -45.84
N ASN A 582 -24.70 -20.96 -44.86
CA ASN A 582 -25.15 -21.70 -43.66
C ASN A 582 -26.46 -21.12 -43.11
N GLU A 583 -27.47 -21.96 -43.05
CA GLU A 583 -28.82 -21.59 -42.67
C GLU A 583 -29.14 -21.92 -41.21
N THR A 584 -30.26 -21.39 -40.72
CA THR A 584 -30.71 -21.59 -39.34
C THR A 584 -32.13 -22.13 -39.30
N VAL A 585 -32.34 -23.13 -38.45
CA VAL A 585 -33.66 -23.52 -37.94
C VAL A 585 -33.73 -23.02 -36.50
N ILE A 586 -34.86 -22.42 -36.11
CA ILE A 586 -35.04 -21.82 -34.78
C ILE A 586 -36.35 -22.33 -34.19
N LEU A 587 -36.27 -22.95 -33.00
CA LEU A 587 -37.44 -23.25 -32.18
C LEU A 587 -37.46 -22.34 -30.96
N THR A 588 -38.57 -21.64 -30.73
CA THR A 588 -38.78 -20.85 -29.50
C THR A 588 -39.84 -21.52 -28.66
N LEU A 589 -39.54 -21.79 -27.39
CA LEU A 589 -40.49 -22.37 -26.44
C LEU A 589 -41.62 -21.35 -26.17
N ALA A 590 -42.87 -21.80 -26.19
CA ALA A 590 -44.04 -20.94 -26.02
C ALA A 590 -44.78 -21.26 -24.71
N ALA A 591 -45.48 -20.27 -24.16
CA ALA A 591 -46.26 -20.43 -22.94
C ALA A 591 -47.40 -21.46 -23.11
N GLY A 592 -47.76 -22.09 -21.99
CA GLY A 592 -48.86 -23.06 -21.92
C GLY A 592 -49.33 -23.28 -20.49
N THR A 593 -50.17 -24.29 -20.29
CA THR A 593 -50.75 -24.64 -18.99
C THR A 593 -49.97 -25.75 -18.32
N GLY A 594 -49.67 -25.60 -17.02
CA GLY A 594 -49.00 -26.65 -16.21
C GLY A 594 -47.49 -26.72 -16.38
N TYR A 595 -46.86 -25.65 -16.87
CA TYR A 595 -45.41 -25.46 -16.85
C TYR A 595 -45.03 -23.98 -16.98
N THR A 596 -43.86 -23.61 -16.47
CA THR A 596 -43.18 -22.36 -16.81
C THR A 596 -42.22 -22.54 -17.99
N VAL A 597 -41.96 -21.45 -18.72
CA VAL A 597 -41.00 -21.41 -19.84
C VAL A 597 -39.61 -21.12 -19.28
N GLY A 598 -38.82 -22.16 -19.03
CA GLY A 598 -37.45 -22.04 -18.52
C GLY A 598 -36.43 -21.59 -19.57
N THR A 599 -36.63 -21.95 -20.85
CA THR A 599 -35.84 -21.42 -21.97
C THR A 599 -36.61 -20.30 -22.67
N THR A 600 -36.33 -19.05 -22.29
CA THR A 600 -37.02 -17.86 -22.80
C THR A 600 -36.43 -17.32 -24.11
N THR A 601 -35.20 -17.68 -24.45
CA THR A 601 -34.53 -17.32 -25.71
C THR A 601 -34.81 -18.34 -26.82
N PRO A 602 -34.90 -17.94 -28.09
CA PRO A 602 -34.95 -18.87 -29.21
C PRO A 602 -33.75 -19.81 -29.25
N VAL A 603 -33.98 -21.10 -29.52
CA VAL A 603 -32.94 -22.12 -29.66
C VAL A 603 -32.68 -22.34 -31.14
N THR A 604 -31.43 -22.15 -31.55
CA THR A 604 -31.00 -22.16 -32.95
C THR A 604 -30.12 -23.38 -33.23
N GLY A 605 -30.45 -24.14 -34.26
CA GLY A 605 -29.58 -25.13 -34.89
C GLY A 605 -29.24 -24.71 -36.32
N THR A 606 -28.01 -24.95 -36.74
CA THR A 606 -27.49 -24.52 -38.05
C THR A 606 -27.43 -25.68 -39.04
N ILE A 607 -27.85 -25.45 -40.28
CA ILE A 607 -27.55 -26.32 -41.42
C ILE A 607 -26.37 -25.67 -42.14
N THR A 608 -25.27 -26.40 -42.32
CA THR A 608 -24.03 -25.85 -42.89
C THR A 608 -23.80 -26.39 -44.29
N ASN A 609 -23.54 -25.48 -45.23
CA ASN A 609 -23.18 -25.82 -46.59
C ASN A 609 -21.88 -26.63 -46.63
N ASP A 610 -21.90 -27.85 -47.17
CA ASP A 610 -20.71 -28.68 -47.43
C ASP A 610 -20.35 -28.82 -48.92
N ASP A 611 -21.10 -28.11 -49.77
CA ASP A 611 -20.88 -27.99 -51.20
C ASP A 611 -19.55 -27.28 -51.59
N THR A 612 -18.92 -27.71 -52.69
CA THR A 612 -17.52 -27.35 -53.01
C THR A 612 -17.40 -26.03 -53.80
N SER A 613 -16.82 -25.01 -53.17
CA SER A 613 -16.47 -23.73 -53.82
C SER A 613 -14.98 -23.42 -53.72
N VAL A 614 -14.46 -22.59 -54.62
CA VAL A 614 -13.06 -22.14 -54.59
C VAL A 614 -12.97 -20.62 -54.69
N THR A 615 -12.22 -20.01 -53.78
CA THR A 615 -11.86 -18.58 -53.78
C THR A 615 -10.35 -18.41 -53.98
N LEU A 616 -9.92 -17.18 -54.30
CA LEU A 616 -8.53 -16.86 -54.58
C LEU A 616 -8.11 -15.57 -53.87
N ALA A 617 -7.02 -15.63 -53.10
CA ALA A 617 -6.39 -14.49 -52.45
C ALA A 617 -4.88 -14.48 -52.74
N VAL A 618 -4.22 -13.36 -52.48
CA VAL A 618 -2.75 -13.24 -52.52
C VAL A 618 -2.26 -12.63 -51.21
N SER A 619 -1.17 -13.18 -50.67
CA SER A 619 -0.51 -12.63 -49.47
C SER A 619 1.02 -12.79 -49.60
N PRO A 620 1.81 -11.76 -49.28
CA PRO A 620 1.38 -10.38 -49.03
C PRO A 620 0.72 -9.77 -50.29
N ALA A 621 -0.05 -8.68 -50.12
CA ALA A 621 -0.69 -8.00 -51.25
C ALA A 621 0.30 -7.27 -52.16
N SER A 622 1.50 -6.97 -51.65
CA SER A 622 2.62 -6.47 -52.43
C SER A 622 3.95 -6.97 -51.86
N VAL A 623 4.94 -7.13 -52.73
CA VAL A 623 6.35 -7.42 -52.41
C VAL A 623 7.23 -6.35 -53.05
N THR A 624 8.54 -6.39 -52.83
CA THR A 624 9.50 -5.60 -53.62
C THR A 624 10.23 -6.50 -54.61
N GLU A 625 10.83 -5.93 -55.67
CA GLU A 625 11.50 -6.70 -56.73
C GLU A 625 12.77 -7.42 -56.25
N ASP A 626 13.61 -6.74 -55.45
CA ASP A 626 14.81 -7.31 -54.81
C ASP A 626 14.52 -7.99 -53.46
N GLY A 627 13.23 -8.03 -53.07
CA GLY A 627 12.79 -8.56 -51.78
C GLY A 627 12.89 -10.09 -51.70
N THR A 628 13.32 -10.63 -50.55
CA THR A 628 13.33 -12.08 -50.30
C THR A 628 11.93 -12.69 -50.04
N THR A 629 10.86 -12.02 -50.45
CA THR A 629 9.47 -12.37 -50.15
C THR A 629 8.66 -12.43 -51.43
N ASN A 630 7.94 -13.53 -51.63
CA ASN A 630 7.23 -13.83 -52.86
C ASN A 630 5.73 -13.54 -52.72
N LEU A 631 5.06 -13.21 -53.83
CA LEU A 631 3.60 -13.14 -53.87
C LEU A 631 3.02 -14.57 -53.84
N VAL A 632 2.39 -14.97 -52.74
CA VAL A 632 1.78 -16.31 -52.63
C VAL A 632 0.29 -16.22 -52.91
N TYR A 633 -0.11 -16.64 -54.12
CA TYR A 633 -1.51 -16.79 -54.49
C TYR A 633 -2.06 -18.06 -53.88
N THR A 634 -2.94 -17.91 -52.89
CA THR A 634 -3.57 -19.01 -52.17
C THR A 634 -4.98 -19.20 -52.71
N PHE A 635 -5.19 -20.37 -53.32
CA PHE A 635 -6.50 -20.87 -53.70
C PHE A 635 -7.07 -21.60 -52.49
N THR A 636 -8.27 -21.24 -52.06
CA THR A 636 -8.93 -21.80 -50.89
C THR A 636 -10.19 -22.52 -51.32
N ARG A 637 -10.29 -23.80 -50.98
CA ARG A 637 -11.44 -24.67 -51.26
C ARG A 637 -12.27 -24.82 -50.00
N SER A 638 -13.56 -24.48 -50.09
CA SER A 638 -14.59 -24.82 -49.10
C SER A 638 -15.31 -26.12 -49.47
N GLY A 639 -16.09 -26.65 -48.53
CA GLY A 639 -16.84 -27.89 -48.72
C GLY A 639 -15.98 -29.15 -48.67
N VAL A 640 -16.41 -30.19 -49.38
CA VAL A 640 -15.73 -31.50 -49.46
C VAL A 640 -14.26 -31.35 -49.90
N THR A 641 -13.31 -31.84 -49.10
CA THR A 641 -11.85 -31.85 -49.42
C THR A 641 -11.27 -33.25 -49.72
N THR A 642 -12.06 -34.31 -49.55
CA THR A 642 -11.58 -35.71 -49.50
C THR A 642 -10.81 -36.17 -50.74
N ASN A 643 -11.29 -35.81 -51.93
CA ASN A 643 -10.66 -36.11 -53.21
C ASN A 643 -9.81 -34.93 -53.71
N PRO A 644 -8.69 -35.17 -54.43
CA PRO A 644 -7.90 -34.10 -55.03
C PRO A 644 -8.72 -33.35 -56.08
N LEU A 645 -8.48 -32.04 -56.21
CA LEU A 645 -9.21 -31.16 -57.12
C LEU A 645 -8.23 -30.30 -57.93
N THR A 646 -8.40 -30.26 -59.25
CA THR A 646 -7.64 -29.35 -60.12
C THR A 646 -8.51 -28.16 -60.49
N VAL A 647 -7.98 -26.96 -60.22
CA VAL A 647 -8.63 -25.67 -60.46
C VAL A 647 -7.88 -24.93 -61.56
N ASN A 648 -8.64 -24.33 -62.47
CA ASN A 648 -8.12 -23.54 -63.58
C ASN A 648 -8.04 -22.05 -63.20
N TYR A 649 -7.06 -21.34 -63.74
CA TYR A 649 -6.98 -19.87 -63.63
C TYR A 649 -6.48 -19.22 -64.92
N THR A 650 -6.47 -17.89 -64.97
CA THR A 650 -5.83 -17.08 -66.01
C THR A 650 -4.86 -16.09 -65.38
N LEU A 651 -3.84 -15.67 -66.14
CA LEU A 651 -2.91 -14.59 -65.79
C LEU A 651 -3.34 -13.29 -66.47
N GLY A 652 -3.10 -12.17 -65.79
CA GLY A 652 -3.14 -10.80 -66.29
C GLY A 652 -2.31 -9.89 -65.38
N GLY A 653 -2.53 -8.58 -65.49
CA GLY A 653 -1.73 -7.55 -64.80
C GLY A 653 -0.90 -6.72 -65.78
N THR A 654 0.01 -5.91 -65.26
CA THR A 654 1.00 -5.17 -66.06
C THR A 654 2.31 -5.93 -66.21
N ALA A 655 2.68 -6.74 -65.21
CA ALA A 655 3.92 -7.49 -65.20
C ALA A 655 3.94 -8.67 -66.17
N THR A 656 5.11 -8.92 -66.74
CA THR A 656 5.42 -9.88 -67.80
C THR A 656 6.17 -11.09 -67.25
N LEU A 657 5.55 -12.27 -67.40
CA LEU A 657 6.14 -13.54 -66.97
C LEU A 657 7.47 -13.83 -67.70
N ASN A 658 8.52 -14.12 -66.91
CA ASN A 658 9.94 -14.29 -67.28
C ASN A 658 10.67 -13.01 -67.72
N THR A 659 10.09 -11.83 -67.48
CA THR A 659 10.83 -10.56 -67.41
C THR A 659 10.83 -10.14 -65.95
N ASP A 660 9.66 -9.77 -65.44
CA ASP A 660 9.53 -9.06 -64.15
C ASP A 660 9.20 -10.04 -63.00
N TYR A 661 8.79 -11.27 -63.32
CA TYR A 661 8.64 -12.37 -62.36
C TYR A 661 8.73 -13.77 -62.98
N THR A 662 9.04 -14.77 -62.15
CA THR A 662 8.80 -16.20 -62.45
C THR A 662 7.71 -16.77 -61.53
N ARG A 663 7.26 -18.02 -61.76
CA ARG A 663 6.24 -18.66 -60.90
C ARG A 663 6.44 -20.16 -60.76
N THR A 664 5.84 -20.74 -59.71
CA THR A 664 5.71 -22.19 -59.56
C THR A 664 4.73 -22.77 -60.59
N GLY A 665 5.22 -23.69 -61.43
CA GLY A 665 4.40 -24.42 -62.39
C GLY A 665 4.26 -23.72 -63.76
N THR A 666 4.14 -24.53 -64.81
CA THR A 666 4.12 -24.06 -66.21
C THR A 666 2.72 -23.89 -66.79
N ASN A 667 1.71 -24.59 -66.24
CA ASN A 667 0.33 -24.52 -66.70
C ASN A 667 -0.51 -23.57 -65.82
N ASN A 668 -1.56 -22.95 -66.36
CA ASN A 668 -2.48 -22.10 -65.60
C ASN A 668 -3.51 -22.94 -64.80
N THR A 669 -3.01 -23.88 -64.02
CA THR A 669 -3.78 -24.83 -63.21
C THR A 669 -3.10 -25.04 -61.86
N VAL A 670 -3.87 -25.19 -60.79
CA VAL A 670 -3.37 -25.59 -59.47
C VAL A 670 -4.13 -26.84 -58.99
N THR A 671 -3.48 -27.72 -58.24
CA THR A 671 -4.11 -28.95 -57.73
C THR A 671 -4.09 -28.98 -56.21
N PHE A 672 -5.27 -29.05 -55.60
CA PHE A 672 -5.47 -29.42 -54.21
C PHE A 672 -5.20 -30.91 -54.07
N ALA A 673 -4.29 -31.28 -53.15
CA ALA A 673 -4.11 -32.67 -52.76
C ALA A 673 -5.37 -33.21 -52.04
N ALA A 674 -5.52 -34.54 -51.99
CA ALA A 674 -6.56 -35.18 -51.19
C ALA A 674 -6.46 -34.73 -49.72
N GLY A 675 -7.57 -34.23 -49.16
CA GLY A 675 -7.63 -33.68 -47.81
C GLY A 675 -7.11 -32.23 -47.67
N SER A 676 -6.63 -31.59 -48.74
CA SER A 676 -6.17 -30.19 -48.69
C SER A 676 -7.30 -29.21 -48.99
N SER A 677 -7.48 -28.22 -48.11
CA SER A 677 -8.34 -27.05 -48.32
C SER A 677 -7.63 -25.87 -48.98
N THR A 678 -6.31 -25.94 -49.17
CA THR A 678 -5.51 -24.91 -49.86
C THR A 678 -4.60 -25.50 -50.92
N ALA A 679 -4.31 -24.69 -51.94
CA ALA A 679 -3.23 -24.91 -52.90
C ALA A 679 -2.66 -23.57 -53.34
N THR A 680 -1.36 -23.50 -53.64
CA THR A 680 -0.68 -22.23 -53.87
C THR A 680 -0.03 -22.14 -55.25
N VAL A 681 0.03 -20.92 -55.78
CA VAL A 681 0.94 -20.52 -56.86
C VAL A 681 1.82 -19.41 -56.30
N THR A 682 3.13 -19.68 -56.17
CA THR A 682 4.09 -18.68 -55.76
C THR A 682 4.58 -17.93 -57.00
N VAL A 683 4.53 -16.60 -56.93
CA VAL A 683 5.08 -15.66 -57.91
C VAL A 683 6.32 -15.02 -57.28
N ASP A 684 7.44 -15.16 -57.95
CA ASP A 684 8.79 -14.83 -57.51
C ASP A 684 9.29 -13.65 -58.37
N PRO A 685 9.36 -12.41 -57.85
CA PRO A 685 9.85 -11.27 -58.61
C PRO A 685 11.26 -11.49 -59.16
N THR A 686 11.57 -10.88 -60.29
CA THR A 686 12.93 -10.88 -60.84
C THR A 686 13.67 -9.65 -60.33
N ALA A 687 14.59 -9.85 -59.39
CA ALA A 687 15.50 -8.81 -58.90
C ALA A 687 16.37 -8.21 -60.02
N ASP A 688 16.40 -6.88 -60.17
CA ASP A 688 17.37 -6.18 -61.02
C ASP A 688 17.87 -4.81 -60.47
N THR A 689 17.96 -3.76 -61.28
CA THR A 689 18.47 -2.41 -60.92
C THR A 689 17.84 -1.28 -61.78
N ILE A 690 16.73 -1.57 -62.47
CA ILE A 690 16.05 -0.68 -63.40
C ILE A 690 14.86 -0.01 -62.71
N VAL A 691 15.01 1.29 -62.39
CA VAL A 691 13.90 2.11 -61.88
C VAL A 691 12.71 2.09 -62.84
N GLU A 692 11.63 1.43 -62.44
CA GLU A 692 10.37 1.30 -63.15
C GLU A 692 9.17 1.71 -62.28
N SER A 693 7.95 1.40 -62.73
CA SER A 693 6.72 1.72 -62.01
C SER A 693 6.14 0.46 -61.40
N ASN A 694 5.73 0.50 -60.11
CA ASN A 694 5.14 -0.65 -59.42
C ASN A 694 4.12 -1.40 -60.30
N GLU A 695 4.41 -2.68 -60.55
CA GLU A 695 3.67 -3.50 -61.47
C GLU A 695 2.66 -4.41 -60.76
N THR A 696 1.76 -5.01 -61.53
CA THR A 696 0.74 -5.93 -61.01
C THR A 696 0.80 -7.28 -61.70
N VAL A 697 0.64 -8.33 -60.91
CA VAL A 697 0.27 -9.67 -61.36
C VAL A 697 -1.18 -9.91 -60.92
N ILE A 698 -2.00 -10.48 -61.80
CA ILE A 698 -3.40 -10.79 -61.51
C ILE A 698 -3.66 -12.25 -61.87
N LEU A 699 -4.11 -13.04 -60.89
CA LEU A 699 -4.67 -14.37 -61.15
C LEU A 699 -6.18 -14.30 -61.01
N THR A 700 -6.91 -14.92 -61.94
CA THR A 700 -8.38 -15.00 -61.94
C THR A 700 -8.82 -16.45 -62.09
N LEU A 701 -9.73 -16.92 -61.24
CA LEU A 701 -10.32 -18.26 -61.32
C LEU A 701 -11.10 -18.43 -62.62
N ALA A 702 -10.88 -19.56 -63.28
CA ALA A 702 -11.62 -19.97 -64.47
C ALA A 702 -12.55 -21.14 -64.15
N ALA A 703 -13.60 -21.31 -64.96
CA ALA A 703 -14.56 -22.40 -64.78
C ALA A 703 -13.89 -23.77 -64.93
N GLY A 704 -14.43 -24.76 -64.21
CA GLY A 704 -13.94 -26.14 -64.20
C GLY A 704 -15.01 -27.10 -63.68
N THR A 705 -14.59 -28.34 -63.41
CA THR A 705 -15.47 -29.42 -62.94
C THR A 705 -15.20 -29.75 -61.48
N GLY A 706 -16.24 -29.94 -60.68
CA GLY A 706 -16.12 -30.32 -59.26
C GLY A 706 -15.86 -29.15 -58.30
N TYR A 707 -16.09 -27.91 -58.74
CA TYR A 707 -16.12 -26.72 -57.90
C TYR A 707 -16.99 -25.62 -58.53
N THR A 708 -17.58 -24.77 -57.70
CA THR A 708 -18.08 -23.45 -58.11
C THR A 708 -17.01 -22.39 -57.90
N ILE A 709 -17.13 -21.26 -58.62
CA ILE A 709 -16.26 -20.10 -58.41
C ILE A 709 -16.88 -19.23 -57.30
N GLY A 710 -16.20 -19.16 -56.16
CA GLY A 710 -16.57 -18.28 -55.05
C GLY A 710 -16.08 -16.84 -55.24
N THR A 711 -16.38 -15.98 -54.28
CA THR A 711 -15.88 -14.59 -54.23
C THR A 711 -14.90 -14.40 -53.07
N PRO A 712 -13.77 -13.68 -53.26
CA PRO A 712 -13.26 -13.13 -54.51
C PRO A 712 -12.79 -14.22 -55.50
N ASN A 713 -13.03 -13.96 -56.79
CA ASN A 713 -12.64 -14.84 -57.90
C ASN A 713 -11.34 -14.41 -58.59
N ALA A 714 -10.76 -13.28 -58.19
CA ALA A 714 -9.48 -12.78 -58.68
C ALA A 714 -8.68 -12.16 -57.54
N ALA A 715 -7.36 -12.26 -57.62
CA ALA A 715 -6.43 -11.62 -56.71
C ALA A 715 -5.38 -10.83 -57.51
N THR A 716 -5.07 -9.63 -57.04
CA THR A 716 -4.03 -8.75 -57.61
C THR A 716 -2.93 -8.61 -56.58
N GLY A 717 -1.71 -9.03 -56.95
CA GLY A 717 -0.50 -8.80 -56.17
C GLY A 717 0.38 -7.77 -56.88
N THR A 718 0.95 -6.84 -56.12
CA THR A 718 1.82 -5.79 -56.67
C THR A 718 3.29 -6.14 -56.47
N ILE A 719 4.10 -5.97 -57.50
CA ILE A 719 5.56 -5.93 -57.40
C ILE A 719 5.91 -4.44 -57.27
N ASN A 720 6.39 -4.03 -56.11
CA ASN A 720 6.83 -2.66 -55.90
C ASN A 720 8.27 -2.51 -56.36
N ASN A 721 8.53 -1.47 -57.13
CA ASN A 721 9.90 -1.04 -57.39
C ASN A 721 10.52 -0.58 -56.04
N ASP A 722 11.56 -1.25 -55.53
CA ASP A 722 12.41 -0.76 -54.44
C ASP A 722 13.71 -0.10 -54.91
N ASP A 723 13.98 -0.12 -56.22
CA ASP A 723 14.99 0.71 -56.86
C ASP A 723 14.75 2.22 -56.66
N THR A 724 15.52 2.83 -55.76
CA THR A 724 15.36 4.25 -55.46
C THR A 724 15.89 5.14 -56.59
N SER A 725 15.05 6.03 -57.11
CA SER A 725 15.52 7.20 -57.87
C SER A 725 16.25 8.18 -56.94
N VAL A 726 17.55 7.96 -56.72
CA VAL A 726 18.42 8.85 -55.95
C VAL A 726 18.62 10.17 -56.69
N THR A 727 17.74 11.14 -56.38
CA THR A 727 17.91 12.53 -56.81
C THR A 727 19.01 13.21 -56.00
N SER A 728 20.24 13.09 -56.48
CA SER A 728 21.40 13.88 -56.08
C SER A 728 21.04 15.36 -55.87
N GLN A 729 21.35 15.94 -54.71
CA GLN A 729 21.13 17.35 -54.40
C GLN A 729 22.45 18.12 -54.29
N LEU A 730 22.54 19.24 -55.01
CA LEU A 730 23.68 20.14 -54.98
C LEU A 730 23.54 21.20 -53.88
N SER A 731 24.62 21.42 -53.13
CA SER A 731 24.81 22.57 -52.24
C SER A 731 26.16 23.23 -52.48
N ILE A 732 26.33 24.51 -52.16
CA ILE A 732 27.59 25.26 -52.23
C ILE A 732 27.89 25.90 -50.86
N ASN A 733 29.16 26.03 -50.49
CA ASN A 733 29.55 26.60 -49.19
C ASN A 733 29.92 28.09 -49.28
N ASP A 734 29.72 28.80 -48.17
CA ASP A 734 30.23 30.16 -47.95
C ASP A 734 31.73 30.15 -47.62
N ILE A 735 32.44 31.22 -47.96
CA ILE A 735 33.86 31.42 -47.62
C ILE A 735 34.19 32.88 -47.30
N THR A 736 35.25 33.08 -46.52
CA THR A 736 35.98 34.35 -46.45
C THR A 736 37.36 34.17 -47.06
N VAL A 737 37.77 35.08 -47.94
CA VAL A 737 39.11 35.14 -48.55
C VAL A 737 39.81 36.41 -48.12
N VAL A 738 41.12 36.30 -47.90
CA VAL A 738 41.96 37.48 -47.61
C VAL A 738 42.53 37.99 -48.91
N GLU A 739 42.24 39.24 -49.26
CA GLU A 739 42.78 39.90 -50.45
C GLU A 739 44.32 39.86 -50.47
N GLY A 740 44.96 39.83 -51.65
CA GLY A 740 46.42 39.73 -51.82
C GLY A 740 47.06 38.39 -51.45
N LYS A 741 46.54 37.73 -50.43
CA LYS A 741 46.93 36.38 -50.00
C LYS A 741 46.21 35.32 -50.85
N ASP A 742 44.89 35.43 -51.01
CA ASP A 742 44.04 34.43 -51.63
C ASP A 742 43.57 34.88 -53.02
N ASN A 743 44.42 34.71 -54.04
CA ASN A 743 44.17 35.13 -55.44
C ASN A 743 42.85 34.63 -56.08
N ASN A 744 42.16 33.66 -55.47
CA ASN A 744 40.86 33.16 -55.93
C ASN A 744 39.99 32.77 -54.71
N ALA A 745 38.72 33.14 -54.78
CA ALA A 745 37.65 32.50 -54.03
C ALA A 745 37.37 31.11 -54.63
N ILE A 746 37.66 30.07 -53.84
CA ILE A 746 37.44 28.66 -54.22
C ILE A 746 36.27 28.11 -53.40
N LEU A 747 35.08 28.13 -53.98
CA LEU A 747 33.89 27.53 -53.39
C LEU A 747 33.82 26.05 -53.77
N THR A 748 33.39 25.22 -52.83
CA THR A 748 33.14 23.79 -53.06
C THR A 748 31.64 23.57 -53.23
N VAL A 749 31.26 22.99 -54.36
CA VAL A 749 29.92 22.44 -54.57
C VAL A 749 29.96 20.97 -54.15
N THR A 750 29.07 20.59 -53.25
CA THR A 750 28.89 19.23 -52.74
C THR A 750 27.64 18.61 -53.34
N VAL A 751 27.67 17.30 -53.55
CA VAL A 751 26.48 16.47 -53.76
C VAL A 751 26.35 15.47 -52.61
N ASP A 752 25.14 15.37 -52.04
CA ASP A 752 24.81 14.49 -50.92
C ASP A 752 24.90 13.00 -51.30
N ASN A 753 24.38 12.66 -52.48
CA ASN A 753 24.29 11.32 -53.05
C ASN A 753 24.99 11.32 -54.42
N PRO A 754 26.26 10.87 -54.51
CA PRO A 754 27.02 10.85 -55.76
C PRO A 754 26.31 10.06 -56.87
N ASN A 755 26.05 10.71 -58.00
CA ASN A 755 25.29 10.10 -59.09
C ASN A 755 26.16 9.14 -59.94
N PRO A 756 25.66 7.96 -60.37
CA PRO A 756 26.38 7.08 -61.30
C PRO A 756 26.62 7.69 -62.69
N GLN A 757 25.89 8.74 -63.06
CA GLN A 757 26.14 9.58 -64.23
C GLN A 757 26.81 10.90 -63.81
N PRO A 758 27.56 11.58 -64.69
CA PRO A 758 28.06 12.92 -64.36
C PRO A 758 26.90 13.89 -64.13
N ILE A 759 27.03 14.72 -63.10
CA ILE A 759 26.10 15.82 -62.80
C ILE A 759 26.66 17.07 -63.45
N THR A 760 25.86 17.82 -64.21
CA THR A 760 26.26 19.13 -64.73
C THR A 760 25.35 20.22 -64.18
N PHE A 761 25.91 21.41 -63.94
CA PHE A 761 25.14 22.57 -63.48
C PHE A 761 25.83 23.87 -63.89
N ASN A 762 25.06 24.96 -63.96
CA ASN A 762 25.55 26.30 -64.20
C ASN A 762 25.75 27.07 -62.89
N TYR A 763 26.67 28.04 -62.88
CA TYR A 763 26.82 29.02 -61.80
C TYR A 763 26.91 30.45 -62.36
N THR A 764 26.54 31.43 -61.53
CA THR A 764 26.62 32.87 -61.82
C THR A 764 26.98 33.64 -60.56
N THR A 765 27.93 34.57 -60.66
CA THR A 765 28.25 35.51 -59.57
C THR A 765 27.33 36.74 -59.57
N ALA A 766 26.91 37.24 -58.40
CA ALA A 766 26.19 38.51 -58.27
C ALA A 766 26.67 39.33 -57.05
N PRO A 767 26.87 40.65 -57.18
CA PRO A 767 27.41 41.49 -56.10
C PRO A 767 26.42 41.68 -54.95
N ILE A 768 26.92 41.82 -53.72
CA ILE A 768 26.17 42.34 -52.56
C ILE A 768 26.62 43.79 -52.31
N ASN A 769 27.86 43.96 -51.87
CA ASN A 769 28.59 45.23 -51.80
C ASN A 769 29.90 45.22 -52.58
N ALA A 770 30.52 44.05 -52.79
CA ALA A 770 31.69 43.88 -53.67
C ALA A 770 31.37 44.33 -55.11
N THR A 771 32.20 45.19 -55.70
CA THR A 771 32.03 45.72 -57.05
C THR A 771 32.66 44.81 -58.11
N ALA A 772 31.79 44.14 -58.88
CA ALA A 772 32.19 43.29 -60.00
C ALA A 772 33.21 43.94 -60.98
N ASN A 773 34.37 43.31 -61.09
CA ASN A 773 35.58 43.69 -61.85
C ASN A 773 36.38 44.87 -61.27
N VAL A 774 36.14 45.24 -60.02
CA VAL A 774 37.08 46.02 -59.19
C VAL A 774 37.78 45.05 -58.24
N ASP A 775 37.03 44.39 -57.37
CA ASP A 775 37.49 43.51 -56.28
C ASP A 775 37.37 42.00 -56.60
N TYR A 776 36.42 41.60 -57.48
CA TYR A 776 36.38 40.23 -58.02
C TYR A 776 36.03 40.16 -59.51
N THR A 777 36.55 39.18 -60.25
CA THR A 777 36.17 38.96 -61.66
C THR A 777 34.80 38.27 -61.75
N SER A 778 33.78 38.99 -62.20
CA SER A 778 32.44 38.44 -62.39
C SER A 778 32.41 37.33 -63.44
N LYS A 779 31.71 36.23 -63.13
CA LYS A 779 31.84 34.97 -63.85
C LYS A 779 30.52 34.19 -63.91
N THR A 780 30.28 33.61 -65.07
CA THR A 780 29.28 32.56 -65.26
C THR A 780 29.95 31.36 -65.92
N GLY A 781 29.44 30.16 -65.68
CA GLY A 781 29.99 28.96 -66.32
C GLY A 781 29.21 27.69 -65.99
N THR A 782 29.64 26.58 -66.59
CA THR A 782 29.12 25.24 -66.34
C THR A 782 30.20 24.40 -65.66
N ILE A 783 29.83 23.63 -64.65
CA ILE A 783 30.69 22.69 -63.94
C ILE A 783 30.11 21.28 -64.09
N THR A 784 30.99 20.28 -64.08
CA THR A 784 30.63 18.86 -64.05
C THR A 784 31.23 18.21 -62.80
N ILE A 785 30.39 17.62 -61.95
CA ILE A 785 30.82 16.61 -60.97
C ILE A 785 30.86 15.28 -61.71
N ALA A 786 31.99 14.57 -61.64
CA ALA A 786 32.16 13.30 -62.33
C ALA A 786 31.26 12.21 -61.71
N ALA A 787 30.91 11.21 -62.51
CA ALA A 787 30.18 10.03 -62.04
C ALA A 787 30.83 9.43 -60.78
N ASN A 788 30.01 9.15 -59.76
CA ASN A 788 30.39 8.60 -58.46
C ASN A 788 31.39 9.46 -57.66
N THR A 789 31.42 10.78 -57.88
CA THR A 789 32.19 11.74 -57.07
C THR A 789 31.28 12.72 -56.33
N SER A 790 31.72 13.19 -55.17
CA SER A 790 30.90 13.97 -54.24
C SER A 790 31.06 15.50 -54.35
N THR A 791 32.05 16.00 -55.07
CA THR A 791 32.38 17.44 -55.09
C THR A 791 32.94 17.93 -56.41
N ALA A 792 32.80 19.24 -56.66
CA ALA A 792 33.58 20.02 -57.62
C ALA A 792 33.81 21.43 -57.06
N THR A 793 34.79 22.17 -57.61
CA THR A 793 35.09 23.54 -57.15
C THR A 793 34.79 24.60 -58.21
N ILE A 794 34.34 25.76 -57.74
CA ILE A 794 34.20 26.99 -58.53
C ILE A 794 35.31 27.95 -58.08
N SER A 795 36.14 28.39 -59.02
CA SER A 795 37.22 29.37 -58.77
C SER A 795 36.83 30.71 -59.38
N ILE A 796 36.65 31.73 -58.52
CA ILE A 796 36.40 33.12 -58.88
C ILE A 796 37.68 33.93 -58.57
N PRO A 797 38.34 34.56 -59.56
CA PRO A 797 39.52 35.39 -59.29
C PRO A 797 39.18 36.61 -58.43
N ILE A 798 39.98 36.83 -57.39
CA ILE A 798 40.00 38.07 -56.60
C ILE A 798 41.00 39.03 -57.25
N LEU A 799 40.72 40.32 -57.20
CA LEU A 799 41.45 41.36 -57.92
C LEU A 799 42.24 42.25 -56.96
N ASN A 800 43.27 41.66 -56.36
CA ASN A 800 44.06 42.30 -55.30
C ASN A 800 44.59 43.71 -55.66
N ASP A 801 44.33 44.73 -54.85
CA ASP A 801 45.04 46.01 -54.89
C ASP A 801 45.89 46.31 -53.64
N ASN A 802 46.03 47.54 -53.13
CA ASN A 802 46.75 47.88 -51.87
C ASN A 802 45.96 48.95 -51.08
N LEU A 803 44.64 49.02 -51.27
CA LEU A 803 43.73 49.85 -50.50
C LEU A 803 43.28 49.07 -49.26
N ASN A 804 43.07 49.78 -48.16
CA ASN A 804 42.50 49.22 -46.94
C ASN A 804 40.99 49.45 -46.97
N GLU A 805 40.24 48.42 -47.36
CA GLU A 805 38.81 48.48 -47.58
C GLU A 805 38.03 47.87 -46.40
N ALA A 806 36.70 47.95 -46.45
CA ALA A 806 35.83 47.27 -45.50
C ALA A 806 35.46 45.89 -46.04
N ASP A 807 35.12 44.92 -45.18
CA ASP A 807 34.71 43.58 -45.63
C ASP A 807 33.58 43.66 -46.69
N GLU A 808 33.87 43.21 -47.91
CA GLU A 808 32.95 43.25 -49.05
C GLU A 808 32.49 41.86 -49.46
N ALA A 809 31.30 41.72 -50.04
CA ALA A 809 30.74 40.41 -50.36
C ALA A 809 30.05 40.32 -51.74
N PHE A 810 30.10 39.11 -52.31
CA PHE A 810 29.32 38.70 -53.47
C PHE A 810 28.79 37.27 -53.30
N THR A 811 27.79 36.90 -54.10
CA THR A 811 27.19 35.56 -54.10
C THR A 811 27.54 34.76 -55.34
N VAL A 812 27.52 33.43 -55.22
CA VAL A 812 27.60 32.47 -56.32
C VAL A 812 26.35 31.58 -56.30
N THR A 813 25.48 31.75 -57.29
CA THR A 813 24.21 31.01 -57.38
C THR A 813 24.30 29.85 -58.36
N LEU A 814 23.92 28.66 -57.92
CA LEU A 814 23.79 27.47 -58.76
C LEU A 814 22.47 27.51 -59.57
N SER A 815 22.47 26.94 -60.77
CA SER A 815 21.27 26.85 -61.61
C SER A 815 21.34 25.73 -62.65
N ASN A 816 20.19 25.36 -63.23
CA ASN A 816 20.09 24.42 -64.37
C ASN A 816 20.83 23.09 -64.17
N PRO A 817 20.60 22.36 -63.06
CA PRO A 817 21.25 21.07 -62.84
C PRO A 817 20.70 19.99 -63.78
N VAL A 818 21.55 19.05 -64.18
CA VAL A 818 21.22 17.83 -64.93
C VAL A 818 21.75 16.64 -64.12
N ASN A 819 20.95 15.58 -64.00
CA ASN A 819 21.20 14.43 -63.13
C ASN A 819 21.27 14.77 -61.62
N ALA A 820 20.81 15.95 -61.24
CA ALA A 820 20.68 16.41 -59.85
C ALA A 820 19.58 17.48 -59.72
N THR A 821 19.23 17.82 -58.49
CA THR A 821 18.48 19.03 -58.12
C THR A 821 19.38 19.96 -57.30
N ILE A 822 18.91 21.17 -56.98
CA ILE A 822 19.61 22.10 -56.09
C ILE A 822 18.87 22.12 -54.76
N ASN A 823 19.61 22.03 -53.65
CA ASN A 823 19.09 22.20 -52.30
C ASN A 823 18.47 23.61 -52.15
N PRO A 824 17.18 23.75 -51.78
CA PRO A 824 16.53 25.05 -51.63
C PRO A 824 17.23 26.01 -50.65
N GLU A 825 17.92 25.48 -49.65
CA GLU A 825 18.66 26.25 -48.63
C GLU A 825 20.17 26.32 -48.90
N GLY A 826 20.68 25.60 -49.90
CA GLY A 826 22.12 25.45 -50.19
C GLY A 826 22.53 25.87 -51.61
N GLY A 827 21.63 26.46 -52.40
CA GLY A 827 21.88 26.82 -53.81
C GLY A 827 22.66 28.10 -54.07
N ILE A 828 23.00 28.85 -53.02
CA ILE A 828 23.73 30.13 -53.07
C ILE A 828 24.85 30.07 -52.04
N GLY A 829 26.07 30.42 -52.45
CA GLY A 829 27.22 30.55 -51.54
C GLY A 829 27.70 32.00 -51.51
N GLU A 830 27.93 32.53 -50.32
CA GLU A 830 28.47 33.87 -50.07
C GLU A 830 30.01 33.85 -50.03
N VAL A 831 30.64 34.83 -50.66
CA VAL A 831 32.08 35.09 -50.59
C VAL A 831 32.27 36.45 -49.95
N ILE A 832 32.97 36.48 -48.82
CA ILE A 832 33.44 37.71 -48.18
C ILE A 832 34.92 37.90 -48.56
N ILE A 833 35.28 39.09 -49.02
CA ILE A 833 36.64 39.58 -49.27
C ILE A 833 37.02 40.48 -48.09
N THR A 834 38.23 40.33 -47.56
CA THR A 834 38.74 41.14 -46.45
C THR A 834 40.23 41.36 -46.57
N ASP A 835 40.71 42.55 -46.20
CA ASP A 835 42.15 42.81 -46.08
C ASP A 835 42.73 42.30 -44.76
N THR A 836 41.90 41.77 -43.86
CA THR A 836 42.31 41.36 -42.51
C THR A 836 42.82 39.92 -42.44
N TRP A 837 44.14 39.76 -42.52
CA TRP A 837 44.76 38.49 -42.16
C TRP A 837 44.82 38.32 -40.64
N GLN A 838 44.02 37.40 -40.11
CA GLN A 838 44.11 36.96 -38.72
C GLN A 838 45.17 35.85 -38.54
N SER A 839 46.00 35.92 -37.49
CA SER A 839 47.02 34.88 -37.22
C SER A 839 47.33 34.63 -35.75
N SER A 840 47.44 33.34 -35.41
CA SER A 840 47.83 32.82 -34.09
C SER A 840 49.33 32.51 -33.96
N ILE A 841 50.12 32.84 -34.99
CA ILE A 841 51.58 32.72 -35.03
C ILE A 841 52.20 34.00 -35.60
N THR A 842 53.50 34.19 -35.42
CA THR A 842 54.25 35.32 -36.02
C THR A 842 54.07 35.38 -37.54
N ARG A 843 53.82 36.58 -38.08
CA ARG A 843 53.60 36.82 -39.51
C ARG A 843 54.32 38.05 -40.04
N THR A 844 54.67 37.95 -41.32
CA THR A 844 54.95 39.07 -42.21
C THR A 844 53.85 39.09 -43.26
N LEU A 845 53.27 40.26 -43.55
CA LEU A 845 52.27 40.41 -44.60
C LEU A 845 52.93 40.22 -45.98
N PRO A 846 52.29 39.50 -46.92
CA PRO A 846 52.66 39.61 -48.33
C PRO A 846 52.22 40.98 -48.86
N ASN A 847 52.62 41.34 -50.08
CA ASN A 847 52.05 42.50 -50.77
C ASN A 847 50.51 42.37 -50.87
N ASN A 848 49.81 43.51 -50.97
CA ASN A 848 48.37 43.57 -51.18
C ASN A 848 47.54 42.98 -50.01
N VAL A 849 48.10 42.96 -48.80
CA VAL A 849 47.35 42.68 -47.56
C VAL A 849 47.62 43.82 -46.62
N GLU A 850 46.58 44.56 -46.27
CA GLU A 850 46.76 45.84 -45.57
C GLU A 850 46.54 45.70 -44.06
N ASN A 851 45.79 44.70 -43.59
CA ASN A 851 45.48 44.52 -42.17
C ASN A 851 46.04 43.20 -41.60
N LEU A 852 46.84 43.26 -40.53
CA LEU A 852 47.28 42.09 -39.74
C LEU A 852 46.67 42.15 -38.34
N ARG A 853 45.92 41.10 -37.96
CA ARG A 853 45.45 40.93 -36.58
C ARG A 853 46.04 39.68 -35.93
N LEU A 854 46.94 39.89 -34.97
CA LEU A 854 47.46 38.82 -34.13
C LEU A 854 46.36 38.39 -33.14
N ILE A 855 46.21 37.08 -32.92
CA ILE A 855 45.19 36.52 -32.04
C ILE A 855 45.80 35.56 -30.99
N GLY A 856 45.04 35.31 -29.92
CA GLY A 856 45.50 34.55 -28.76
C GLY A 856 46.31 35.39 -27.76
N THR A 857 47.10 34.74 -26.92
CA THR A 857 47.85 35.37 -25.82
C THR A 857 49.36 35.06 -25.86
N ASN A 858 49.84 34.52 -26.99
CA ASN A 858 51.24 34.16 -27.17
C ASN A 858 52.04 35.38 -27.61
N ASN A 859 53.31 35.44 -27.22
CA ASN A 859 54.28 36.43 -27.72
C ASN A 859 54.62 36.12 -29.18
N ILE A 860 53.81 36.63 -30.10
CA ILE A 860 53.95 36.49 -31.56
C ILE A 860 54.14 37.87 -32.18
N ASN A 861 54.77 37.93 -33.34
CA ASN A 861 55.22 39.19 -33.93
C ASN A 861 54.48 39.50 -35.24
N GLY A 862 54.36 40.79 -35.55
CA GLY A 862 53.78 41.29 -36.79
C GLY A 862 54.81 42.11 -37.58
N THR A 863 54.87 41.89 -38.88
CA THR A 863 55.62 42.73 -39.82
C THR A 863 54.73 43.03 -41.02
N GLY A 864 54.65 44.28 -41.43
CA GLY A 864 53.92 44.67 -42.63
C GLY A 864 54.72 44.46 -43.91
N ASN A 865 54.26 45.10 -44.98
CA ASN A 865 54.77 45.01 -46.33
C ASN A 865 55.39 46.36 -46.79
N ALA A 866 54.93 46.91 -47.90
CA ALA A 866 55.40 48.18 -48.48
C ALA A 866 54.24 49.17 -48.81
N GLY A 867 53.04 48.88 -48.29
CA GLY A 867 51.85 49.73 -48.34
C GLY A 867 51.45 50.20 -46.94
N ASP A 868 50.33 50.92 -46.83
CA ASP A 868 49.89 51.58 -45.60
C ASP A 868 49.16 50.57 -44.67
N ASN A 869 49.89 49.87 -43.79
CA ASN A 869 49.35 48.72 -43.07
C ASN A 869 48.75 49.06 -41.70
N ASN A 870 47.70 48.34 -41.30
CA ASN A 870 47.18 48.34 -39.93
C ASN A 870 47.56 47.04 -39.22
N ILE A 871 48.49 47.10 -38.28
CA ILE A 871 48.99 45.94 -37.54
C ILE A 871 48.51 46.02 -36.10
N THR A 872 47.60 45.12 -35.75
CA THR A 872 47.07 44.95 -34.39
C THR A 872 47.67 43.72 -33.72
N GLY A 873 48.37 43.95 -32.62
CA GLY A 873 48.87 42.94 -31.71
C GLY A 873 47.78 42.23 -30.91
N ASN A 874 48.21 41.31 -30.04
CA ASN A 874 47.35 40.48 -29.21
C ASN A 874 47.50 40.84 -27.71
N SER A 875 47.41 39.87 -26.79
CA SER A 875 47.61 40.11 -25.35
C SER A 875 48.93 39.55 -24.79
N GLY A 876 49.89 39.23 -25.66
CA GLY A 876 51.25 38.86 -25.30
C GLY A 876 52.23 39.93 -25.76
N ASN A 877 53.49 39.84 -25.35
CA ASN A 877 54.52 40.81 -25.75
C ASN A 877 54.85 40.62 -27.23
N ASN A 878 54.45 41.54 -28.08
CA ASN A 878 54.60 41.49 -29.53
C ASN A 878 55.77 42.37 -29.99
N GLN A 879 56.51 41.93 -31.01
CA GLN A 879 57.30 42.83 -31.83
C GLN A 879 56.48 43.21 -33.06
N ILE A 880 56.32 44.51 -33.30
CA ILE A 880 55.52 45.06 -34.39
C ILE A 880 56.41 45.97 -35.24
N ASN A 881 56.47 45.70 -36.54
CA ASN A 881 57.20 46.50 -37.51
C ASN A 881 56.24 46.84 -38.66
N GLY A 882 55.97 48.12 -38.90
CA GLY A 882 55.12 48.54 -40.02
C GLY A 882 55.70 48.13 -41.38
N GLY A 883 57.00 48.29 -41.56
CA GLY A 883 57.63 48.15 -42.87
C GLY A 883 57.79 49.54 -43.49
N ALA A 884 57.40 49.69 -44.75
CA ALA A 884 57.40 50.99 -45.42
C ALA A 884 55.98 51.35 -45.85
N GLY A 885 55.51 52.53 -45.49
CA GLY A 885 54.14 52.97 -45.76
C GLY A 885 53.79 54.13 -44.84
N ILE A 886 52.50 54.40 -44.67
CA ILE A 886 51.95 55.13 -43.53
C ILE A 886 51.27 54.10 -42.64
N ASP A 887 52.04 53.51 -41.73
CA ASP A 887 51.56 52.37 -40.95
C ASP A 887 50.81 52.79 -39.69
N THR A 888 49.74 52.09 -39.35
CA THR A 888 49.01 52.17 -38.07
C THR A 888 49.30 50.94 -37.23
N LEU A 889 49.97 51.15 -36.10
CA LEU A 889 50.47 50.09 -35.22
C LEU A 889 49.73 50.15 -33.87
N ILE A 890 49.29 48.98 -33.40
CA ILE A 890 48.55 48.79 -32.16
C ILE A 890 49.22 47.63 -31.42
N GLY A 891 49.82 47.86 -30.25
CA GLY A 891 50.49 46.83 -29.45
C GLY A 891 49.50 45.81 -28.85
N GLY A 892 48.38 46.32 -28.34
CA GLY A 892 47.35 45.55 -27.65
C GLY A 892 47.56 45.56 -26.13
N LEU A 893 47.78 44.38 -25.54
CA LEU A 893 48.15 44.27 -24.12
C LEU A 893 49.48 43.54 -24.01
N GLY A 894 50.50 44.21 -23.48
CA GLY A 894 51.80 43.59 -23.32
C GLY A 894 52.86 44.55 -22.78
N ALA A 895 54.11 44.13 -22.96
CA ALA A 895 55.24 45.04 -23.06
C ALA A 895 55.79 44.88 -24.48
N ASP A 896 55.32 45.74 -25.38
CA ASP A 896 55.46 45.57 -26.82
C ASP A 896 56.66 46.34 -27.37
N ILE A 897 57.19 45.90 -28.51
CA ILE A 897 58.35 46.50 -29.15
C ILE A 897 57.98 46.92 -30.57
N PHE A 898 57.92 48.23 -30.80
CA PHE A 898 57.69 48.82 -32.11
C PHE A 898 59.04 49.04 -32.80
N ILE A 899 59.28 48.39 -33.93
CA ILE A 899 60.55 48.40 -34.64
C ILE A 899 60.45 49.37 -35.83
N PHE A 900 61.38 50.32 -35.94
CA PHE A 900 61.45 51.26 -37.06
C PHE A 900 62.82 51.26 -37.73
N GLN A 901 62.83 51.24 -39.07
CA GLN A 901 64.04 51.40 -39.86
C GLN A 901 64.16 52.84 -40.37
N PHE A 902 65.33 53.46 -40.18
CA PHE A 902 65.64 54.75 -40.82
C PHE A 902 65.38 54.68 -42.34
N GLY A 903 64.65 55.67 -42.87
CA GLY A 903 64.17 55.74 -44.25
C GLY A 903 62.73 55.25 -44.48
N GLN A 904 62.08 54.61 -43.50
CA GLN A 904 60.68 54.18 -43.61
C GLN A 904 59.70 55.22 -43.05
N SER A 905 59.80 55.52 -41.75
CA SER A 905 58.90 56.45 -41.04
C SER A 905 59.27 57.93 -41.25
N THR A 906 59.11 58.48 -42.46
CA THR A 906 59.60 59.85 -42.81
C THR A 906 58.55 60.94 -42.60
N ILE A 907 58.86 62.23 -42.89
CA ILE A 907 57.84 63.31 -42.91
C ILE A 907 56.67 62.99 -43.85
N SER A 908 56.96 62.35 -44.99
CA SER A 908 55.97 62.00 -46.02
C SER A 908 55.25 60.68 -45.75
N THR A 909 55.80 59.83 -44.89
CA THR A 909 55.39 58.45 -44.62
C THR A 909 55.49 58.22 -43.10
N SER A 910 54.76 59.03 -42.33
CA SER A 910 54.91 59.09 -40.88
C SER A 910 53.98 58.09 -40.21
N ASP A 911 54.56 57.04 -39.63
CA ASP A 911 53.79 55.96 -38.99
C ASP A 911 53.17 56.40 -37.68
N HIS A 912 52.24 55.58 -37.20
CA HIS A 912 51.31 55.93 -36.15
C HIS A 912 51.20 54.79 -35.13
N ILE A 913 51.60 55.01 -33.89
CA ILE A 913 51.31 54.10 -32.77
C ILE A 913 50.09 54.61 -32.00
N THR A 914 49.10 53.74 -31.82
CA THR A 914 47.79 54.14 -31.26
C THR A 914 47.66 53.97 -29.75
N ASP A 915 48.51 53.16 -29.08
CA ASP A 915 48.29 52.69 -27.70
C ASP A 915 49.54 52.67 -26.79
N PHE A 916 50.69 53.17 -27.26
CA PHE A 916 52.02 53.07 -26.62
C PHE A 916 52.05 53.31 -25.09
N ALA A 917 52.31 52.27 -24.31
CA ALA A 917 52.36 52.30 -22.85
C ALA A 917 53.74 52.71 -22.33
N ILE A 918 53.88 53.95 -21.85
CA ILE A 918 55.17 54.50 -21.41
C ILE A 918 55.75 53.66 -20.26
N ASN A 919 57.04 53.32 -20.39
CA ASN A 919 57.81 52.38 -19.54
C ASN A 919 57.48 50.89 -19.73
N SER A 920 56.30 50.49 -20.25
CA SER A 920 56.04 49.10 -20.66
C SER A 920 56.67 48.87 -22.03
N ASP A 921 56.16 49.59 -23.03
CA ASP A 921 56.51 49.40 -24.44
C ASP A 921 57.82 50.09 -24.79
N LYS A 922 58.44 49.63 -25.87
CA LYS A 922 59.74 50.07 -26.35
C LYS A 922 59.71 50.31 -27.85
N ILE A 923 60.69 51.10 -28.28
CA ILE A 923 60.99 51.37 -29.68
C ILE A 923 62.41 50.82 -29.92
N ASP A 924 62.52 49.93 -30.90
CA ASP A 924 63.79 49.39 -31.38
C ASP A 924 64.11 49.99 -32.76
N LEU A 925 65.39 50.21 -33.05
CA LEU A 925 65.84 51.00 -34.19
C LEU A 925 66.78 50.21 -35.10
N LEU A 926 66.46 50.21 -36.39
CA LEU A 926 67.29 49.63 -37.44
C LEU A 926 67.91 50.73 -38.30
N THR A 927 69.18 50.59 -38.68
CA THR A 927 69.83 51.45 -39.68
C THR A 927 69.08 51.41 -41.01
N GLN A 928 69.33 52.37 -41.92
CA GLN A 928 68.78 52.34 -43.28
C GLN A 928 69.09 51.03 -44.05
N GLY A 929 70.10 50.26 -43.64
CA GLY A 929 70.42 48.93 -44.17
C GLY A 929 69.73 47.75 -43.46
N GLY A 930 68.77 48.00 -42.56
CA GLY A 930 68.04 46.98 -41.81
C GLY A 930 68.82 46.31 -40.68
N THR A 931 69.97 46.87 -40.27
CA THR A 931 70.78 46.31 -39.17
C THR A 931 70.43 46.97 -37.84
N ALA A 932 70.35 46.21 -36.75
CA ALA A 932 70.11 46.77 -35.41
C ALA A 932 71.09 47.92 -35.05
N MET A 933 70.55 48.98 -34.46
CA MET A 933 71.27 50.14 -33.95
C MET A 933 71.08 50.23 -32.43
N ASN A 934 72.03 50.83 -31.70
CA ASN A 934 71.79 51.16 -30.30
C ASN A 934 70.74 52.27 -30.18
N ALA A 935 69.96 52.27 -29.10
CA ALA A 935 69.07 53.38 -28.74
C ALA A 935 69.73 54.78 -28.82
N PRO A 936 68.92 55.85 -28.95
CA PRO A 936 69.42 57.22 -29.02
C PRO A 936 70.32 57.59 -27.84
N SER A 937 71.49 58.18 -28.12
CA SER A 937 72.47 58.59 -27.11
C SER A 937 71.95 59.70 -26.19
N SER A 938 70.92 60.41 -26.62
CA SER A 938 70.16 61.38 -25.83
C SER A 938 68.71 61.41 -26.30
N PHE A 939 67.79 61.60 -25.35
CA PHE A 939 66.36 61.75 -25.60
C PHE A 939 65.82 62.88 -24.72
N SER A 940 64.94 63.72 -25.26
CA SER A 940 64.42 64.90 -24.56
C SER A 940 63.01 65.27 -24.99
N ARG A 941 62.25 65.94 -24.13
CA ARG A 941 60.95 66.50 -24.45
C ARG A 941 61.09 67.98 -24.80
N ALA A 942 60.71 68.33 -26.02
CA ALA A 942 60.61 69.70 -26.51
C ALA A 942 59.36 70.41 -25.94
N ALA A 943 59.31 71.74 -26.08
CA ALA A 943 58.11 72.50 -25.74
C ALA A 943 56.93 72.12 -26.65
N ASN A 944 55.70 72.29 -26.16
CA ASN A 944 54.52 72.05 -26.98
C ASN A 944 54.49 73.02 -28.17
N SER A 945 54.18 72.50 -29.35
CA SER A 945 54.11 73.25 -30.60
C SER A 945 52.68 73.59 -30.99
N THR A 946 52.52 74.71 -31.71
CA THR A 946 51.25 75.14 -32.33
C THR A 946 51.38 75.26 -33.85
N VAL A 947 52.42 74.68 -34.45
CA VAL A 947 52.59 74.66 -35.91
C VAL A 947 51.59 73.71 -36.56
N THR A 948 51.26 73.97 -37.83
CA THR A 948 50.18 73.28 -38.54
C THR A 948 50.68 72.33 -39.65
N THR A 949 51.99 72.12 -39.78
CA THR A 949 52.60 71.19 -40.75
C THR A 949 53.78 70.45 -40.14
N LEU A 950 53.98 69.17 -40.54
CA LEU A 950 55.08 68.35 -40.03
C LEU A 950 56.46 68.93 -40.35
N GLN A 951 56.61 69.56 -41.52
CA GLN A 951 57.85 70.26 -41.88
C GLN A 951 58.17 71.41 -40.91
N ASN A 952 57.16 72.18 -40.48
CA ASN A 952 57.36 73.27 -39.51
C ASN A 952 57.61 72.72 -38.10
N LEU A 953 57.02 71.57 -37.75
CA LEU A 953 57.30 70.86 -36.51
C LEU A 953 58.75 70.41 -36.43
N ILE A 954 59.23 69.73 -37.47
CA ILE A 954 60.63 69.34 -37.60
C ILE A 954 61.55 70.57 -37.54
N ASN A 955 61.29 71.61 -38.34
CA ASN A 955 62.10 72.84 -38.31
C ASN A 955 62.16 73.47 -36.91
N GLN A 956 61.12 73.34 -36.09
CA GLN A 956 61.12 73.80 -34.70
C GLN A 956 61.92 72.86 -33.77
N VAL A 957 61.65 71.55 -33.79
CA VAL A 957 62.33 70.56 -32.93
C VAL A 957 63.84 70.53 -33.20
N PHE A 958 64.24 70.69 -34.46
CA PHE A 958 65.64 70.85 -34.88
C PHE A 958 66.28 72.18 -34.45
N THR A 959 65.56 73.01 -33.70
CA THR A 959 66.10 74.22 -33.10
C THR A 959 65.96 74.30 -31.56
N ASP A 960 65.28 73.38 -30.85
CA ASP A 960 65.04 73.58 -29.40
C ASP A 960 64.93 72.33 -28.48
N ALA A 961 65.32 71.13 -28.93
CA ALA A 961 64.95 69.84 -28.32
C ALA A 961 65.06 69.66 -26.77
N ASN A 962 65.92 70.41 -26.04
CA ASN A 962 66.04 70.29 -24.58
C ASN A 962 65.10 71.20 -23.75
N GLY A 963 64.21 71.97 -24.38
CA GLY A 963 62.99 72.50 -23.76
C GLY A 963 63.13 73.53 -22.64
N ALA A 964 64.32 74.11 -22.41
CA ALA A 964 64.61 74.93 -21.21
C ALA A 964 64.92 76.42 -21.46
N ILE A 965 65.23 76.87 -22.69
CA ILE A 965 65.60 78.26 -22.99
C ILE A 965 65.33 78.65 -24.44
N THR A 966 65.11 79.95 -24.69
CA THR A 966 64.77 80.51 -26.00
C THR A 966 66.02 80.79 -26.85
N GLY A 967 66.32 79.94 -27.84
CA GLY A 967 67.37 80.15 -28.85
C GLY A 967 67.97 78.86 -29.43
N ASN A 968 68.28 78.86 -30.73
CA ASN A 968 68.61 77.66 -31.53
C ASN A 968 69.68 76.73 -30.93
N GLN A 969 69.39 75.43 -30.85
CA GLN A 969 70.34 74.31 -30.84
C GLN A 969 69.76 73.05 -31.51
N GLY A 970 70.59 72.31 -32.26
CA GLY A 970 70.14 71.18 -33.09
C GLY A 970 70.02 69.84 -32.36
N LEU A 971 69.15 68.97 -32.89
CA LEU A 971 69.19 67.53 -32.62
C LEU A 971 70.58 66.99 -32.98
N GLY A 972 71.17 66.25 -32.05
CA GLY A 972 72.52 65.70 -32.18
C GLY A 972 72.55 64.38 -32.94
N VAL A 973 73.76 64.00 -33.35
CA VAL A 973 74.09 62.66 -33.86
C VAL A 973 73.55 61.59 -32.89
N ASN A 974 72.74 60.66 -33.41
CA ASN A 974 72.03 59.62 -32.68
C ASN A 974 71.26 60.18 -31.46
N SER A 975 70.21 60.97 -31.71
CA SER A 975 69.38 61.56 -30.65
C SER A 975 67.90 61.62 -31.03
N ALA A 976 67.03 61.70 -30.03
CA ALA A 976 65.59 61.78 -30.20
C ALA A 976 64.97 62.97 -29.46
N ALA A 977 63.81 63.43 -29.93
CA ALA A 977 62.99 64.45 -29.29
C ALA A 977 61.51 64.09 -29.34
N LEU A 978 60.82 64.22 -28.20
CA LEU A 978 59.37 64.08 -28.08
C LEU A 978 58.72 65.47 -28.06
N VAL A 979 57.79 65.73 -28.97
CA VAL A 979 57.09 67.02 -29.10
C VAL A 979 55.58 66.80 -29.14
N GLN A 980 54.80 67.66 -28.49
CA GLN A 980 53.34 67.61 -28.57
C GLN A 980 52.82 68.80 -29.37
N VAL A 981 52.06 68.54 -30.43
CA VAL A 981 51.36 69.56 -31.21
C VAL A 981 49.93 69.69 -30.70
N THR A 982 49.52 70.90 -30.32
CA THR A 982 48.25 71.14 -29.62
C THR A 982 47.14 71.73 -30.49
N THR A 983 47.42 72.05 -31.77
CA THR A 983 46.49 72.77 -32.65
C THR A 983 46.64 72.38 -34.11
N GLY A 984 45.54 72.31 -34.86
CA GLY A 984 45.54 72.10 -36.32
C GLY A 984 45.42 70.63 -36.72
N ALA A 985 45.58 70.36 -38.02
CA ALA A 985 45.37 69.02 -38.61
C ALA A 985 46.43 67.98 -38.21
N ILE A 986 47.57 68.42 -37.65
CA ILE A 986 48.65 67.57 -37.13
C ILE A 986 48.70 67.60 -35.60
N ALA A 987 47.57 67.76 -34.92
CA ALA A 987 47.52 67.66 -33.47
C ALA A 987 47.81 66.22 -33.02
N GLY A 988 48.79 66.02 -32.14
CA GLY A 988 49.33 64.71 -31.79
C GLY A 988 50.61 64.81 -30.97
N THR A 989 51.19 63.67 -30.60
CA THR A 989 52.51 63.62 -29.97
C THR A 989 53.47 62.95 -30.95
N TYR A 990 54.55 63.62 -31.32
CA TYR A 990 55.50 63.12 -32.30
C TYR A 990 56.83 62.81 -31.65
N LEU A 991 57.39 61.67 -32.04
CA LEU A 991 58.75 61.26 -31.74
C LEU A 991 59.60 61.48 -32.99
N VAL A 992 60.57 62.38 -32.86
CA VAL A 992 61.53 62.75 -33.90
C VAL A 992 62.85 62.07 -33.56
N ILE A 993 63.44 61.29 -34.47
CA ILE A 993 64.68 60.55 -34.22
C ILE A 993 65.67 60.85 -35.34
N ASN A 994 66.84 61.35 -34.96
CA ASN A 994 67.93 61.73 -35.85
C ASN A 994 69.00 60.63 -35.88
N ASP A 995 69.45 60.25 -37.08
CA ASP A 995 70.44 59.21 -37.33
C ASP A 995 71.86 59.61 -36.93
N SER A 996 72.89 58.92 -37.45
CA SER A 996 74.29 59.21 -37.16
C SER A 996 74.86 60.46 -37.90
N THR A 997 74.03 61.23 -38.59
CA THR A 997 74.36 62.48 -39.30
C THR A 997 73.76 63.67 -38.56
N ALA A 998 74.39 64.85 -38.60
CA ALA A 998 73.85 66.01 -37.88
C ALA A 998 72.76 66.75 -38.67
N GLY A 999 71.54 66.83 -38.11
CA GLY A 999 70.42 67.60 -38.64
C GLY A 999 69.47 66.81 -39.55
N PHE A 1000 68.18 67.17 -39.56
CA PHE A 1000 67.14 66.30 -40.12
C PHE A 1000 67.30 66.03 -41.60
N GLN A 1001 67.20 64.75 -41.93
CA GLN A 1001 67.16 64.21 -43.26
C GLN A 1001 65.72 63.76 -43.53
N SER A 1002 64.93 64.59 -44.22
CA SER A 1002 63.51 64.32 -44.43
C SER A 1002 63.17 63.05 -45.22
N SER A 1003 64.18 62.36 -45.75
CA SER A 1003 64.09 61.09 -46.47
C SER A 1003 64.79 59.92 -45.74
N ASN A 1004 65.21 60.09 -44.48
CA ASN A 1004 65.94 59.07 -43.73
C ASN A 1004 65.62 59.09 -42.23
N ASP A 1005 65.61 60.27 -41.61
CA ASP A 1005 65.30 60.41 -40.18
C ASP A 1005 63.83 60.13 -39.88
N LEU A 1006 63.58 59.60 -38.68
CA LEU A 1006 62.27 59.09 -38.30
C LEU A 1006 61.39 60.18 -37.70
N LEU A 1007 60.11 60.14 -38.06
CA LEU A 1007 59.02 60.90 -37.48
C LEU A 1007 57.84 59.95 -37.24
N ILE A 1008 57.64 59.56 -35.99
CA ILE A 1008 56.56 58.65 -35.58
C ILE A 1008 55.52 59.45 -34.81
N ASN A 1009 54.24 59.28 -35.14
CA ASN A 1009 53.12 59.82 -34.38
C ASN A 1009 52.69 58.82 -33.30
N ILE A 1010 52.49 59.29 -32.08
CA ILE A 1010 52.06 58.49 -30.92
C ILE A 1010 50.82 59.19 -30.34
N THR A 1011 49.64 58.77 -30.78
CA THR A 1011 48.39 59.51 -30.49
C THR A 1011 47.73 59.10 -29.18
N GLY A 1012 47.80 57.83 -28.80
CA GLY A 1012 47.22 57.29 -27.58
C GLY A 1012 48.25 56.71 -26.62
N PHE A 1013 49.22 57.52 -26.19
CA PHE A 1013 50.12 57.06 -25.13
C PHE A 1013 49.34 56.77 -23.83
N THR A 1014 49.60 55.63 -23.20
CA THR A 1014 49.07 55.34 -21.86
C THR A 1014 50.14 55.63 -20.81
N GLY A 1015 49.79 56.48 -19.83
CA GLY A 1015 50.70 56.97 -18.79
C GLY A 1015 50.76 58.50 -18.69
N THR A 1016 51.77 59.02 -17.98
CA THR A 1016 51.99 60.47 -17.84
C THR A 1016 53.05 60.94 -18.84
N LEU A 1017 52.72 61.95 -19.65
CA LEU A 1017 53.67 62.57 -20.58
C LEU A 1017 54.90 63.10 -19.79
N PRO A 1018 56.15 62.85 -20.24
CA PRO A 1018 57.35 63.29 -19.52
C PRO A 1018 57.41 64.80 -19.24
N ALA A 1019 58.20 65.22 -18.26
CA ALA A 1019 58.52 66.65 -18.07
C ALA A 1019 59.36 67.20 -19.25
N LEU A 1020 59.42 68.52 -19.40
CA LEU A 1020 60.29 69.17 -20.38
C LEU A 1020 61.78 68.90 -20.07
N GLY A 1021 62.62 68.77 -21.09
CA GLY A 1021 64.04 68.43 -20.94
C GLY A 1021 64.33 66.93 -21.07
N ASN A 1022 65.47 66.46 -20.54
CA ASN A 1022 65.94 65.10 -20.76
C ASN A 1022 64.95 64.02 -20.27
N ILE A 1023 64.66 63.06 -21.14
CA ILE A 1023 63.90 61.84 -20.84
C ILE A 1023 64.91 60.68 -20.68
N PRO A 1024 64.78 59.79 -19.69
CA PRO A 1024 65.56 58.55 -19.67
C PRO A 1024 65.27 57.71 -20.91
N VAL A 1025 66.30 57.42 -21.70
CA VAL A 1025 66.18 56.71 -22.99
C VAL A 1025 65.42 55.39 -22.83
N GLY A 1026 65.74 54.61 -21.79
CA GLY A 1026 65.11 53.32 -21.47
C GLY A 1026 63.61 53.37 -21.11
N ASN A 1027 62.98 54.55 -21.03
CA ASN A 1027 61.53 54.65 -20.84
C ASN A 1027 60.77 54.39 -22.16
N PHE A 1028 61.41 54.65 -23.31
CA PHE A 1028 60.83 54.56 -24.65
C PHE A 1028 61.63 53.68 -25.61
N PHE A 1029 62.94 53.52 -25.42
CA PHE A 1029 63.82 52.74 -26.30
C PHE A 1029 64.46 51.55 -25.57
N ILE A 1030 64.88 50.53 -26.32
CA ILE A 1030 65.58 49.33 -25.82
C ILE A 1030 67.07 49.30 -26.19
#